data_AF-A0A518J0D0-F1
#
_entry.id   AF-A0A518J0D0-F1
#
_cell.length_a   1.000
_cell.length_b   1.000
_cell.length_c   1.000
_cell.angle_alpha   90.00
_cell.angle_beta   90.00
_cell.angle_gamma   90.00
#
_symmetry.space_group_name_H-M   'P 1'
#
loop_
_entity.id
_entity.type
_entity.pdbx_description
1 polymer ?
#
loop_
_entity_poly.entity_id
_entity_poly.type
_entity_poly.pdbx_seq_one_letter_code
_entity_poly.pdbx_strand_id
1 'polypeptide(L)'
;MKILDTVLLRFVVLIALLLVPGLSVAQDSTEPSATQSVVRNDLQISGVYPHLTVYGIYSQNGGHFLSGHDECGIGAIVPWAGKLWMVNYAPHKPNGSEHKLYSIDEDLQTLTVHPESVGGTPAGRMIHKESNQLLIAHYLIDSDGKVRVISPRDMPMRVTAITRHLTDPAKMVYYVDMEGSIWEANVHTLEAKMLFKKPVPGWHGKGATMSQGRLVISNNGELPAGTYKDLLVGGASQNDEEAGVLAEWDGETWRVVERRQYTDVTSPAGIAGGSDGDDPIWAIGWDRRSLRLKLLEDGRWSTYLLPKAALCNDARHGWYTEWPRIREITGGRWMMDMHGMFYDFPKTFSRENSAGIAPIASHLRYIPDFCAWNDRLVLATDETSIQGNELAGQPQTNLWFGQYEDLKTWGPASGYGGPWIDDKVKANTPSDPFLVAGFDRRVIHLAAGRKRPYKAPLGLRASDQLPITKMSEALIGLPRVTVNRGSWHRAAAGFHFTVDKPVTVYLAVDRRGDPALDAAWKATDMQLDWSGYRDTIYERQFPAGKVTIPGNATEHKPGSFGMPHMALIRGDADLKIVPSNDARLTAFEAPDSDDLDGASEQPLRFTIQVDAEGNGKWSDLEEVTVSGNGYVSHHLPEDLQAVWLRVKTDRDCVATAFLHQTSAGREPNDSQADKALFAGLAEVGQAADGALLYPAKRNRNLRVITQDDRFFDFTKAEFAFEPTEADEKLAELLAIEPEFHVDDASVVLTHNGRKLRLPKGDAAFDAPFASGWPRGTREVESERHLANYHGTFYEIPLLFNGSPPIFELMRPVSSHSKQITDFCTWNGLLVLAGARSDAEPDGHVFRDPSQNVGLWFGAVDDLWKLGKPVGHGGPWKSTAVSANAPSDPYLMTGYDRKTLTLEADADTQVTIEVDVDHQSGWHIYKTIDLKADQPLEFEFPEGFSAHWVRFRSSQACTATAQLEYR
;
A
#
# COMPACT_ATOMS: atom_id res chain seq x y z
N MET A 1 33.73 -9.49 -61.69
CA MET A 1 34.60 -10.68 -61.48
C MET A 1 33.83 -11.70 -60.66
N LYS A 2 33.76 -12.96 -61.12
CA LYS A 2 34.39 -14.15 -60.51
C LYS A 2 33.87 -14.50 -59.09
N ILE A 3 33.02 -15.53 -58.93
CA ILE A 3 33.28 -17.01 -58.99
C ILE A 3 33.84 -17.48 -57.63
N LEU A 4 33.33 -18.52 -56.95
CA LEU A 4 32.14 -19.40 -57.13
C LEU A 4 31.43 -19.54 -55.73
N ASP A 5 30.63 -20.51 -55.27
CA ASP A 5 30.15 -21.85 -55.70
C ASP A 5 28.72 -22.09 -55.10
N THR A 6 28.32 -23.30 -54.69
CA THR A 6 27.38 -24.19 -55.43
C THR A 6 26.52 -24.98 -54.42
N VAL A 7 25.33 -25.57 -54.70
CA VAL A 7 24.17 -25.36 -55.60
C VAL A 7 23.39 -26.70 -55.63
N LEU A 8 22.05 -26.68 -55.50
CA LEU A 8 21.11 -27.85 -55.63
C LEU A 8 21.32 -28.98 -54.58
N LEU A 9 20.42 -29.97 -54.35
CA LEU A 9 19.33 -30.66 -55.09
C LEU A 9 18.35 -31.27 -54.03
N ARG A 10 17.07 -31.69 -54.18
CA ARG A 10 16.02 -31.99 -55.21
C ARG A 10 14.64 -31.68 -54.55
N PHE A 11 13.59 -31.14 -55.18
CA PHE A 11 12.61 -31.65 -56.18
C PHE A 11 11.55 -32.69 -55.70
N VAL A 12 10.34 -32.63 -56.29
CA VAL A 12 9.03 -33.11 -55.78
C VAL A 12 8.41 -34.24 -56.67
N VAL A 13 7.23 -34.79 -56.28
CA VAL A 13 6.29 -35.73 -56.98
C VAL A 13 6.78 -37.20 -57.19
N LEU A 14 5.94 -38.25 -57.32
CA LEU A 14 4.53 -38.40 -57.75
C LEU A 14 3.79 -39.69 -57.22
N ILE A 15 2.49 -39.59 -56.87
CA ILE A 15 1.33 -40.56 -56.95
C ILE A 15 1.50 -42.11 -56.73
N ALA A 16 0.87 -42.59 -55.62
CA ALA A 16 -0.15 -43.67 -55.42
C ALA A 16 -0.12 -45.12 -56.02
N LEU A 17 -0.98 -45.98 -55.40
CA LEU A 17 -1.57 -47.29 -55.85
C LEU A 17 -0.64 -48.54 -55.87
N LEU A 18 -0.77 -49.56 -54.99
CA LEU A 18 -1.89 -50.54 -54.91
C LEU A 18 -1.81 -51.53 -53.71
N LEU A 19 -2.96 -52.15 -53.41
CA LEU A 19 -3.29 -53.18 -52.39
C LEU A 19 -2.43 -54.46 -52.32
N VAL A 20 -2.08 -54.90 -51.09
CA VAL A 20 -2.20 -56.29 -50.57
C VAL A 20 -2.42 -56.22 -49.03
N PRO A 21 -3.32 -57.01 -48.41
CA PRO A 21 -3.59 -56.94 -46.96
C PRO A 21 -2.85 -58.01 -46.12
N GLY A 22 -2.61 -57.67 -44.84
CA GLY A 22 -2.61 -58.62 -43.73
C GLY A 22 -1.28 -59.30 -43.38
N LEU A 23 -0.59 -58.78 -42.36
CA LEU A 23 0.23 -59.58 -41.44
C LEU A 23 0.26 -58.89 -40.06
N SER A 24 -0.23 -59.59 -39.04
CA SER A 24 -0.28 -59.08 -37.66
C SER A 24 1.08 -59.26 -36.97
N VAL A 25 1.66 -58.16 -36.50
CA VAL A 25 2.70 -58.15 -35.48
C VAL A 25 2.24 -57.16 -34.42
N ALA A 26 2.05 -57.62 -33.19
CA ALA A 26 1.70 -56.74 -32.08
C ALA A 26 2.91 -55.89 -31.69
N GLN A 27 2.68 -54.59 -31.49
CA GLN A 27 3.55 -53.74 -30.68
C GLN A 27 2.78 -53.38 -29.42
N ASP A 28 3.24 -53.86 -28.26
CA ASP A 28 2.81 -53.32 -26.98
C ASP A 28 3.20 -51.84 -26.92
N SER A 29 2.18 -50.99 -26.93
CA SER A 29 2.27 -49.54 -26.73
C SER A 29 1.28 -49.12 -25.66
N THR A 30 1.30 -49.85 -24.53
CA THR A 30 0.65 -49.42 -23.30
C THR A 30 1.46 -48.30 -22.65
N GLU A 31 1.50 -47.14 -23.30
CA GLU A 31 1.69 -45.90 -22.54
C GLU A 31 0.52 -45.81 -21.55
N PRO A 32 0.78 -45.66 -20.24
CA PRO A 32 -0.29 -45.38 -19.31
C PRO A 32 -0.85 -44.00 -19.65
N SER A 33 -2.07 -43.97 -20.18
CA SER A 33 -2.85 -42.75 -20.30
C SER A 33 -2.86 -42.08 -18.92
N ALA A 34 -2.15 -40.96 -18.80
CA ALA A 34 -2.08 -40.21 -17.55
C ALA A 34 -3.50 -39.73 -17.22
N THR A 35 -4.14 -40.42 -16.28
CA THR A 35 -5.41 -40.00 -15.71
C THR A 35 -5.21 -38.64 -15.09
N GLN A 36 -5.74 -37.59 -15.73
CA GLN A 36 -5.79 -36.27 -15.13
C GLN A 36 -6.48 -36.40 -13.78
N SER A 37 -5.77 -36.09 -12.69
CA SER A 37 -6.33 -36.15 -11.36
C SER A 37 -7.50 -35.16 -11.27
N VAL A 38 -8.60 -35.62 -10.68
CA VAL A 38 -9.82 -34.82 -10.55
C VAL A 38 -9.52 -33.74 -9.53
N VAL A 39 -9.40 -32.49 -9.99
CA VAL A 39 -9.14 -31.33 -9.14
C VAL A 39 -10.23 -31.22 -8.08
N ARG A 40 -9.83 -31.19 -6.81
CA ARG A 40 -10.73 -31.01 -5.67
C ARG A 40 -11.49 -29.69 -5.76
N ASN A 41 -12.81 -29.80 -5.83
CA ASN A 41 -13.79 -28.72 -5.78
C ASN A 41 -14.67 -28.77 -4.51
N ASP A 42 -14.39 -29.72 -3.61
CA ASP A 42 -15.02 -29.89 -2.30
C ASP A 42 -14.45 -28.95 -1.22
N LEU A 43 -13.31 -28.30 -1.49
CA LEU A 43 -12.60 -27.48 -0.53
C LEU A 43 -13.14 -26.05 -0.44
N GLN A 44 -13.55 -25.66 0.78
CA GLN A 44 -13.79 -24.29 1.19
C GLN A 44 -12.99 -24.04 2.48
N ILE A 45 -12.08 -23.05 2.46
CA ILE A 45 -11.22 -22.73 3.61
C ILE A 45 -11.34 -21.22 3.85
N SER A 46 -11.79 -20.81 5.04
CA SER A 46 -11.99 -19.41 5.43
C SER A 46 -12.80 -18.54 4.44
N GLY A 47 -13.76 -19.15 3.73
CA GLY A 47 -14.58 -18.49 2.69
C GLY A 47 -13.99 -18.51 1.28
N VAL A 48 -12.77 -19.00 1.10
CA VAL A 48 -12.10 -19.13 -0.20
C VAL A 48 -12.28 -20.55 -0.76
N TYR A 49 -12.50 -20.66 -2.07
CA TYR A 49 -12.65 -21.93 -2.80
C TYR A 49 -11.46 -22.14 -3.74
N PRO A 50 -10.44 -22.95 -3.40
CA PRO A 50 -9.15 -22.94 -4.11
C PRO A 50 -9.18 -23.40 -5.57
N HIS A 51 -10.25 -24.05 -6.05
CA HIS A 51 -10.42 -24.41 -7.46
C HIS A 51 -10.92 -23.26 -8.34
N LEU A 52 -11.44 -22.17 -7.74
CA LEU A 52 -11.88 -20.97 -8.46
C LEU A 52 -10.74 -19.97 -8.77
N THR A 53 -9.50 -20.28 -8.34
CA THR A 53 -8.31 -19.45 -8.56
C THR A 53 -8.08 -19.14 -10.05
N VAL A 54 -7.80 -17.87 -10.34
CA VAL A 54 -7.41 -17.35 -11.66
C VAL A 54 -5.93 -16.96 -11.68
N TYR A 55 -5.33 -16.94 -12.88
CA TYR A 55 -3.87 -16.81 -13.06
C TYR A 55 -3.53 -15.86 -14.21
N GLY A 56 -2.33 -15.28 -14.20
CA GLY A 56 -1.92 -14.31 -15.23
C GLY A 56 -1.59 -14.91 -16.61
N ILE A 57 -1.40 -16.23 -16.69
CA ILE A 57 -1.01 -16.97 -17.92
C ILE A 57 -1.81 -18.28 -18.02
N TYR A 58 -2.19 -18.63 -19.25
CA TYR A 58 -2.87 -19.89 -19.57
C TYR A 58 -2.18 -20.68 -20.70
N SER A 59 -1.38 -20.04 -21.58
CA SER A 59 -0.73 -20.70 -22.73
C SER A 59 0.42 -21.67 -22.36
N GLN A 60 0.89 -21.62 -21.11
CA GLN A 60 2.09 -22.33 -20.63
C GLN A 60 1.75 -23.46 -19.64
N ASN A 61 0.55 -24.04 -19.73
CA ASN A 61 0.08 -25.19 -18.93
C ASN A 61 0.27 -25.03 -17.40
N GLY A 62 0.15 -23.81 -16.89
CA GLY A 62 0.27 -23.48 -15.46
C GLY A 62 1.68 -23.07 -15.00
N GLY A 63 2.67 -23.00 -15.89
CA GLY A 63 3.93 -22.30 -15.64
C GLY A 63 3.86 -20.80 -15.98
N HIS A 64 4.81 -20.02 -15.47
CA HIS A 64 4.94 -18.57 -15.72
C HIS A 64 6.31 -18.21 -16.29
N PHE A 65 6.34 -18.01 -17.61
CA PHE A 65 7.55 -17.68 -18.37
C PHE A 65 7.30 -16.59 -19.44
N LEU A 66 6.07 -16.09 -19.58
CA LEU A 66 5.74 -14.95 -20.45
C LEU A 66 5.82 -13.64 -19.65
N SER A 67 6.67 -12.71 -20.07
CA SER A 67 6.90 -11.45 -19.36
C SER A 67 5.72 -10.46 -19.46
N GLY A 68 5.62 -9.57 -18.47
CA GLY A 68 4.58 -8.55 -18.44
C GLY A 68 3.20 -9.13 -18.19
N HIS A 69 3.08 -10.30 -17.56
CA HIS A 69 1.83 -10.86 -17.07
C HIS A 69 1.97 -11.09 -15.57
N ASP A 70 2.47 -10.05 -14.91
CA ASP A 70 3.21 -10.15 -13.64
C ASP A 70 2.34 -9.77 -12.43
N GLU A 71 1.04 -9.60 -12.65
CA GLU A 71 -0.05 -9.21 -11.75
C GLU A 71 -1.35 -9.89 -12.20
N CYS A 72 -2.28 -10.15 -11.28
CA CYS A 72 -3.47 -10.97 -11.54
C CYS A 72 -4.67 -10.69 -10.60
N GLY A 73 -4.99 -9.44 -10.28
CA GLY A 73 -6.22 -9.13 -9.53
C GLY A 73 -7.51 -9.35 -10.33
N ILE A 74 -8.66 -9.36 -9.65
CA ILE A 74 -10.01 -9.40 -10.24
C ILE A 74 -10.65 -8.02 -10.11
N GLY A 75 -10.76 -7.28 -11.22
CA GLY A 75 -11.19 -5.87 -11.21
C GLY A 75 -12.70 -5.65 -11.21
N ALA A 76 -13.48 -6.70 -11.50
CA ALA A 76 -14.94 -6.62 -11.61
C ALA A 76 -15.60 -7.98 -11.39
N ILE A 77 -16.64 -8.00 -10.55
CA ILE A 77 -17.55 -9.13 -10.34
C ILE A 77 -19.02 -8.69 -10.42
N VAL A 78 -19.83 -9.42 -11.19
CA VAL A 78 -21.25 -9.08 -11.45
C VAL A 78 -22.14 -10.31 -11.55
N PRO A 79 -23.20 -10.42 -10.72
CA PRO A 79 -24.27 -11.40 -10.92
C PRO A 79 -25.09 -11.05 -12.17
N TRP A 80 -25.14 -11.94 -13.16
CA TRP A 80 -25.91 -11.75 -14.39
C TRP A 80 -26.23 -13.09 -15.07
N ALA A 81 -27.41 -13.18 -15.72
CA ALA A 81 -27.85 -14.39 -16.44
C ALA A 81 -27.72 -15.71 -15.62
N GLY A 82 -27.99 -15.65 -14.30
CA GLY A 82 -27.89 -16.80 -13.39
C GLY A 82 -26.49 -17.19 -12.92
N LYS A 83 -25.44 -16.46 -13.35
CA LYS A 83 -24.03 -16.74 -13.01
C LYS A 83 -23.35 -15.55 -12.34
N LEU A 84 -22.24 -15.79 -11.64
CA LEU A 84 -21.30 -14.74 -11.27
C LEU A 84 -20.26 -14.58 -12.38
N TRP A 85 -20.30 -13.43 -13.07
CA TRP A 85 -19.32 -13.07 -14.09
C TRP A 85 -18.17 -12.30 -13.48
N MET A 86 -16.94 -12.56 -13.95
CA MET A 86 -15.75 -11.84 -13.50
C MET A 86 -14.68 -11.71 -14.59
N VAL A 87 -13.80 -10.72 -14.43
CA VAL A 87 -12.60 -10.53 -15.27
C VAL A 87 -11.36 -10.33 -14.39
N ASN A 88 -10.26 -11.00 -14.73
CA ASN A 88 -8.95 -10.71 -14.13
C ASN A 88 -8.14 -9.72 -14.99
N TYR A 89 -7.22 -8.98 -14.38
CA TYR A 89 -6.43 -7.94 -15.04
C TYR A 89 -4.93 -8.18 -15.01
N ALA A 90 -4.28 -7.67 -16.05
CA ALA A 90 -2.84 -7.65 -16.27
C ALA A 90 -2.28 -6.24 -16.08
N PRO A 91 -0.97 -6.08 -15.85
CA PRO A 91 -0.38 -4.77 -15.72
C PRO A 91 -0.20 -4.11 -17.08
N HIS A 92 -0.81 -2.93 -17.25
CA HIS A 92 -0.67 -2.05 -18.42
C HIS A 92 -0.88 -2.77 -19.78
N LYS A 93 -2.11 -3.26 -20.03
CA LYS A 93 -2.50 -3.96 -21.27
C LYS A 93 -3.71 -3.34 -22.01
N PRO A 94 -3.56 -2.17 -22.64
CA PRO A 94 -4.65 -1.57 -23.45
C PRO A 94 -4.98 -2.37 -24.73
N ASN A 95 -4.06 -3.20 -25.23
CA ASN A 95 -4.23 -3.99 -26.46
C ASN A 95 -4.63 -5.46 -26.21
N GLY A 96 -5.07 -5.81 -24.99
CA GLY A 96 -5.38 -7.18 -24.58
C GLY A 96 -4.21 -7.96 -23.94
N SER A 97 -4.49 -9.14 -23.38
CA SER A 97 -3.54 -10.01 -22.65
C SER A 97 -4.01 -11.46 -22.61
N GLU A 98 -3.27 -12.34 -21.91
CA GLU A 98 -3.75 -13.71 -21.63
C GLU A 98 -4.86 -13.82 -20.59
N HIS A 99 -5.21 -12.75 -19.89
CA HIS A 99 -6.29 -12.71 -18.89
C HIS A 99 -7.67 -12.94 -19.52
N LYS A 100 -8.67 -13.31 -18.72
CA LYS A 100 -9.92 -13.89 -19.23
C LYS A 100 -11.19 -13.24 -18.67
N LEU A 101 -12.28 -13.46 -19.41
CA LEU A 101 -13.65 -13.43 -18.90
C LEU A 101 -13.98 -14.82 -18.35
N TYR A 102 -14.56 -14.85 -17.15
CA TYR A 102 -15.05 -16.07 -16.51
C TYR A 102 -16.52 -15.94 -16.13
N SER A 103 -17.17 -17.09 -15.96
CA SER A 103 -18.43 -17.19 -15.22
C SER A 103 -18.42 -18.39 -14.29
N ILE A 104 -18.86 -18.21 -13.05
CA ILE A 104 -19.02 -19.26 -12.03
C ILE A 104 -20.51 -19.61 -11.92
N ASP A 105 -20.81 -20.91 -11.90
CA ASP A 105 -22.16 -21.45 -11.74
C ASP A 105 -22.62 -21.46 -10.26
N GLU A 106 -23.93 -21.46 -10.03
CA GLU A 106 -24.56 -21.30 -8.70
C GLU A 106 -24.08 -22.30 -7.63
N ASP A 107 -23.69 -23.51 -8.05
CA ASP A 107 -23.15 -24.58 -7.20
C ASP A 107 -21.68 -24.40 -6.79
N LEU A 108 -21.02 -23.35 -7.33
CA LEU A 108 -19.58 -23.07 -7.23
C LEU A 108 -18.66 -24.20 -7.74
N GLN A 109 -19.17 -25.22 -8.42
CA GLN A 109 -18.37 -26.36 -8.86
C GLN A 109 -17.60 -26.07 -10.15
N THR A 110 -18.13 -25.18 -11.00
CA THR A 110 -17.62 -24.93 -12.36
C THR A 110 -17.16 -23.49 -12.54
N LEU A 111 -15.86 -23.30 -12.80
CA LEU A 111 -15.28 -22.06 -13.32
C LEU A 111 -15.21 -22.15 -14.86
N THR A 112 -16.11 -21.47 -15.56
CA THR A 112 -16.08 -21.41 -17.04
C THR A 112 -15.12 -20.31 -17.50
N VAL A 113 -14.16 -20.64 -18.37
CA VAL A 113 -13.32 -19.67 -19.10
C VAL A 113 -13.94 -19.42 -20.47
N HIS A 114 -14.27 -18.17 -20.80
CA HIS A 114 -14.97 -17.85 -22.06
C HIS A 114 -14.00 -17.70 -23.24
N PRO A 115 -14.22 -18.37 -24.39
CA PRO A 115 -13.32 -18.33 -25.55
C PRO A 115 -13.25 -16.95 -26.22
N GLU A 116 -14.22 -16.07 -25.97
CA GLU A 116 -14.26 -14.67 -26.39
C GLU A 116 -13.20 -13.78 -25.71
N SER A 117 -12.49 -14.31 -24.71
CA SER A 117 -11.53 -13.56 -23.88
C SER A 117 -10.40 -12.89 -24.68
N VAL A 118 -10.31 -11.56 -24.55
CA VAL A 118 -9.23 -10.70 -25.09
C VAL A 118 -8.28 -10.15 -24.01
N GLY A 119 -8.58 -10.36 -22.73
CA GLY A 119 -7.79 -9.88 -21.60
C GLY A 119 -7.72 -8.35 -21.51
N GLY A 120 -6.60 -7.84 -20.99
CA GLY A 120 -6.31 -6.42 -20.81
C GLY A 120 -6.12 -6.03 -19.33
N THR A 121 -6.44 -4.78 -19.00
CA THR A 121 -6.50 -4.30 -17.60
C THR A 121 -7.91 -3.76 -17.25
N PRO A 122 -8.93 -4.61 -17.05
CA PRO A 122 -10.30 -4.13 -16.85
C PRO A 122 -10.81 -4.14 -15.40
N ALA A 123 -11.68 -3.17 -15.11
CA ALA A 123 -12.55 -3.09 -13.92
C ALA A 123 -13.92 -2.40 -14.18
N GLY A 124 -14.09 -1.78 -15.35
CA GLY A 124 -15.34 -1.15 -15.73
C GLY A 124 -16.43 -2.18 -15.96
N ARG A 125 -17.58 -1.96 -15.32
CA ARG A 125 -18.78 -2.80 -15.43
C ARG A 125 -20.04 -1.96 -15.30
N MET A 126 -21.10 -2.36 -16.00
CA MET A 126 -22.41 -1.69 -16.01
C MET A 126 -23.49 -2.70 -16.41
N ILE A 127 -24.63 -2.71 -15.73
CA ILE A 127 -25.83 -3.39 -16.22
C ILE A 127 -26.63 -2.34 -17.02
N HIS A 128 -26.53 -2.41 -18.35
CA HIS A 128 -27.16 -1.46 -19.25
C HIS A 128 -28.63 -1.84 -19.48
N LYS A 129 -29.51 -1.17 -18.74
CA LYS A 129 -30.96 -1.44 -18.69
C LYS A 129 -31.64 -1.35 -20.05
N GLU A 130 -31.29 -0.34 -20.84
CA GLU A 130 -31.93 -0.03 -22.12
C GLU A 130 -31.69 -1.09 -23.20
N SER A 131 -30.56 -1.80 -23.14
CA SER A 131 -30.22 -2.89 -24.07
C SER A 131 -30.21 -4.28 -23.41
N ASN A 132 -30.67 -4.37 -22.15
CA ASN A 132 -30.75 -5.58 -21.32
C ASN A 132 -29.47 -6.45 -21.37
N GLN A 133 -28.32 -5.84 -21.10
CA GLN A 133 -27.00 -6.48 -21.18
C GLN A 133 -26.11 -6.10 -20.00
N LEU A 134 -25.28 -7.06 -19.56
CA LEU A 134 -24.08 -6.77 -18.77
C LEU A 134 -22.97 -6.31 -19.72
N LEU A 135 -22.46 -5.10 -19.48
CA LEU A 135 -21.22 -4.59 -20.05
C LEU A 135 -20.14 -4.79 -18.99
N ILE A 136 -19.07 -5.52 -19.32
CA ILE A 136 -17.94 -5.77 -18.40
C ILE A 136 -16.65 -5.83 -19.20
N ALA A 137 -15.63 -5.05 -18.85
CA ALA A 137 -14.42 -4.90 -19.67
C ALA A 137 -14.78 -4.55 -21.14
N HIS A 138 -14.21 -5.28 -22.09
CA HIS A 138 -14.52 -5.21 -23.53
C HIS A 138 -15.74 -6.04 -23.96
N TYR A 139 -16.44 -6.68 -23.02
CA TYR A 139 -17.49 -7.68 -23.27
C TYR A 139 -18.90 -7.12 -23.08
N LEU A 140 -19.82 -7.53 -23.95
CA LEU A 140 -21.25 -7.28 -23.85
C LEU A 140 -21.99 -8.62 -23.81
N ILE A 141 -22.75 -8.86 -22.77
CA ILE A 141 -23.32 -10.17 -22.42
C ILE A 141 -24.83 -10.00 -22.29
N ASP A 142 -25.61 -10.69 -23.13
CA ASP A 142 -27.08 -10.63 -23.07
C ASP A 142 -27.67 -11.47 -21.93
N SER A 143 -28.99 -11.40 -21.75
CA SER A 143 -29.70 -12.11 -20.68
C SER A 143 -29.64 -13.64 -20.78
N ASP A 144 -29.28 -14.18 -21.95
CA ASP A 144 -29.09 -15.61 -22.18
C ASP A 144 -27.63 -16.03 -21.92
N GLY A 145 -26.78 -15.09 -21.48
CA GLY A 145 -25.37 -15.30 -21.15
C GLY A 145 -24.44 -15.32 -22.37
N LYS A 146 -24.91 -14.90 -23.56
CA LYS A 146 -24.09 -14.93 -24.77
C LYS A 146 -23.19 -13.71 -24.86
N VAL A 147 -21.89 -13.97 -25.00
CA VAL A 147 -20.84 -12.95 -25.04
C VAL A 147 -20.67 -12.36 -26.45
N ARG A 148 -20.41 -11.06 -26.50
CA ARG A 148 -19.89 -10.30 -27.66
C ARG A 148 -18.73 -9.42 -27.19
N VAL A 149 -17.86 -8.98 -28.11
CA VAL A 149 -16.62 -8.28 -27.75
C VAL A 149 -16.40 -7.05 -28.63
N ILE A 150 -16.09 -5.91 -28.03
CA ILE A 150 -15.46 -4.78 -28.73
C ILE A 150 -13.96 -5.12 -28.82
N SER A 151 -13.39 -5.15 -30.03
CA SER A 151 -11.98 -5.54 -30.17
C SER A 151 -11.05 -4.51 -29.53
N PRO A 152 -10.03 -4.91 -28.76
CA PRO A 152 -8.94 -3.99 -28.35
C PRO A 152 -8.12 -3.43 -29.52
N ARG A 153 -8.39 -3.84 -30.77
CA ARG A 153 -7.85 -3.19 -31.99
C ARG A 153 -8.65 -1.96 -32.40
N ASP A 154 -9.96 -1.97 -32.13
CA ASP A 154 -10.91 -0.93 -32.50
C ASP A 154 -11.11 0.05 -31.33
N MET A 155 -10.97 -0.43 -30.10
CA MET A 155 -11.00 0.34 -28.84
C MET A 155 -9.82 -0.04 -27.92
N PRO A 156 -8.57 0.35 -28.24
CA PRO A 156 -7.37 0.04 -27.45
C PRO A 156 -7.34 0.83 -26.13
N MET A 157 -7.86 0.25 -25.05
CA MET A 157 -7.98 0.91 -23.74
C MET A 157 -8.01 -0.08 -22.55
N ARG A 158 -7.64 0.43 -21.38
CA ARG A 158 -7.74 -0.23 -20.07
C ARG A 158 -9.07 0.18 -19.41
N VAL A 159 -10.14 -0.56 -19.68
CA VAL A 159 -11.53 -0.17 -19.29
C VAL A 159 -11.70 -0.14 -17.77
N THR A 160 -11.74 1.05 -17.17
CA THR A 160 -11.85 1.24 -15.70
C THR A 160 -13.27 1.58 -15.24
N ALA A 161 -14.04 2.28 -16.06
CA ALA A 161 -15.45 2.56 -15.81
C ALA A 161 -16.29 2.55 -17.11
N ILE A 162 -17.58 2.25 -16.96
CA ILE A 162 -18.59 2.24 -18.03
C ILE A 162 -19.83 2.96 -17.48
N THR A 163 -20.39 3.92 -18.21
CA THR A 163 -21.45 4.82 -17.71
C THR A 163 -22.42 5.26 -18.81
N ARG A 164 -23.62 5.72 -18.42
CA ARG A 164 -24.69 6.16 -19.33
C ARG A 164 -24.21 7.30 -20.25
N HIS A 165 -24.61 7.26 -21.53
CA HIS A 165 -24.33 8.34 -22.47
C HIS A 165 -25.27 9.53 -22.24
N LEU A 166 -24.74 10.75 -22.27
CA LEU A 166 -25.46 11.96 -21.86
C LEU A 166 -26.66 12.30 -22.78
N THR A 167 -26.62 11.90 -24.06
CA THR A 167 -27.60 12.34 -25.08
C THR A 167 -28.26 11.24 -25.91
N ASP A 168 -27.85 9.97 -25.74
CA ASP A 168 -28.49 8.80 -26.38
C ASP A 168 -28.30 7.54 -25.51
N PRO A 169 -28.72 7.55 -24.23
CA PRO A 169 -28.56 6.43 -23.31
C PRO A 169 -29.35 5.18 -23.74
N ALA A 170 -30.20 5.27 -24.78
CA ALA A 170 -30.88 4.12 -25.36
C ALA A 170 -29.96 3.22 -26.20
N LYS A 171 -28.84 3.75 -26.72
CA LYS A 171 -27.96 3.05 -27.68
C LYS A 171 -26.48 3.18 -27.39
N MET A 172 -26.08 4.22 -26.68
CA MET A 172 -24.68 4.59 -26.45
C MET A 172 -24.35 4.52 -24.97
N VAL A 173 -23.09 4.21 -24.68
CA VAL A 173 -22.47 4.35 -23.35
C VAL A 173 -21.11 5.03 -23.49
N TYR A 174 -20.61 5.60 -22.40
CA TYR A 174 -19.21 6.02 -22.30
C TYR A 174 -18.36 4.92 -21.67
N TYR A 175 -17.20 4.69 -22.27
CA TYR A 175 -16.12 3.83 -21.76
C TYR A 175 -14.95 4.73 -21.34
N VAL A 176 -14.46 4.56 -20.11
CA VAL A 176 -13.34 5.35 -19.54
C VAL A 176 -12.12 4.44 -19.35
N ASP A 177 -10.97 4.98 -19.76
CA ASP A 177 -9.67 4.32 -19.87
C ASP A 177 -8.76 4.66 -18.70
N MET A 178 -7.85 3.76 -18.30
CA MET A 178 -6.89 4.07 -17.25
C MET A 178 -5.92 5.16 -17.71
N GLU A 179 -5.39 5.12 -18.94
CA GLU A 179 -4.61 6.23 -19.50
C GLU A 179 -5.43 7.54 -19.56
N GLY A 180 -6.77 7.45 -19.51
CA GLY A 180 -7.71 8.57 -19.42
C GLY A 180 -8.27 9.06 -20.75
N SER A 181 -8.19 8.24 -21.81
CA SER A 181 -9.07 8.42 -22.97
C SER A 181 -10.52 8.11 -22.60
N ILE A 182 -11.46 8.69 -23.34
CA ILE A 182 -12.90 8.46 -23.18
C ILE A 182 -13.49 8.17 -24.55
N TRP A 183 -14.22 7.07 -24.62
CA TRP A 183 -14.83 6.55 -25.84
C TRP A 183 -16.34 6.52 -25.70
N GLU A 184 -17.05 6.77 -26.80
CA GLU A 184 -18.48 6.45 -26.94
C GLU A 184 -18.58 5.14 -27.73
N ALA A 185 -19.45 4.21 -27.34
CA ALA A 185 -19.66 2.96 -28.06
C ALA A 185 -21.13 2.55 -28.12
N ASN A 186 -21.51 1.96 -29.25
CA ASN A 186 -22.88 1.53 -29.51
C ASN A 186 -23.13 0.10 -28.98
N VAL A 187 -24.06 -0.04 -28.04
CA VAL A 187 -24.34 -1.33 -27.36
C VAL A 187 -24.99 -2.38 -28.28
N HIS A 188 -25.41 -2.01 -29.49
CA HIS A 188 -25.96 -2.94 -30.48
C HIS A 188 -24.95 -3.28 -31.58
N THR A 189 -24.33 -2.29 -32.22
CA THR A 189 -23.41 -2.50 -33.36
C THR A 189 -21.96 -2.79 -32.95
N LEU A 190 -21.57 -2.49 -31.71
CA LEU A 190 -20.18 -2.55 -31.20
C LEU A 190 -19.22 -1.53 -31.84
N GLU A 191 -19.75 -0.57 -32.61
CA GLU A 191 -18.98 0.54 -33.15
C GLU A 191 -18.56 1.48 -32.01
N ALA A 192 -17.25 1.69 -31.86
CA ALA A 192 -16.65 2.54 -30.84
C ALA A 192 -15.90 3.73 -31.47
N LYS A 193 -15.90 4.88 -30.78
CA LYS A 193 -15.25 6.12 -31.22
C LYS A 193 -14.64 6.85 -30.03
N MET A 194 -13.37 7.25 -30.15
CA MET A 194 -12.73 8.11 -29.16
C MET A 194 -13.40 9.51 -29.19
N LEU A 195 -13.88 9.96 -28.04
CA LEU A 195 -14.46 11.28 -27.83
C LEU A 195 -13.41 12.26 -27.26
N PHE A 196 -12.62 11.81 -26.28
CA PHE A 196 -11.52 12.56 -25.68
C PHE A 196 -10.27 11.70 -25.58
N LYS A 197 -9.09 12.28 -25.84
CA LYS A 197 -7.79 11.58 -25.71
C LYS A 197 -7.26 11.58 -24.27
N LYS A 198 -7.33 12.73 -23.58
CA LYS A 198 -7.07 12.88 -22.13
C LYS A 198 -7.59 14.25 -21.68
N PRO A 199 -8.87 14.39 -21.26
CA PRO A 199 -9.44 15.71 -21.04
C PRO A 199 -8.94 16.40 -19.76
N VAL A 200 -8.48 15.63 -18.77
CA VAL A 200 -8.18 16.08 -17.39
C VAL A 200 -6.90 15.41 -16.85
N PRO A 201 -6.20 16.00 -15.85
CA PRO A 201 -4.94 15.48 -15.29
C PRO A 201 -5.15 14.28 -14.35
N GLY A 202 -4.08 13.82 -13.67
CA GLY A 202 -4.02 12.51 -13.01
C GLY A 202 -3.86 11.38 -14.03
N TRP A 203 -2.91 10.48 -13.84
CA TRP A 203 -2.48 9.55 -14.91
C TRP A 203 -3.27 8.26 -15.00
N HIS A 204 -3.91 7.82 -13.93
CA HIS A 204 -4.76 6.62 -13.93
C HIS A 204 -6.21 7.01 -13.66
N GLY A 205 -7.07 6.93 -14.68
CA GLY A 205 -8.52 7.07 -14.57
C GLY A 205 -9.14 5.81 -13.95
N LYS A 206 -10.02 5.98 -12.96
CA LYS A 206 -10.47 4.89 -12.08
C LYS A 206 -11.99 4.74 -12.07
N GLY A 207 -12.75 5.80 -11.78
CA GLY A 207 -14.22 5.78 -11.68
C GLY A 207 -14.91 6.78 -12.61
N ALA A 208 -16.16 6.48 -12.98
CA ALA A 208 -17.01 7.39 -13.74
C ALA A 208 -18.50 7.12 -13.53
N THR A 209 -19.32 8.17 -13.49
CA THR A 209 -20.79 8.07 -13.48
C THR A 209 -21.45 9.25 -14.19
N MET A 210 -22.75 9.16 -14.49
CA MET A 210 -23.52 10.22 -15.15
C MET A 210 -24.78 10.53 -14.32
N SER A 211 -25.01 11.80 -13.97
CA SER A 211 -26.23 12.28 -13.31
C SER A 211 -26.26 13.82 -13.33
N GLN A 212 -27.40 14.46 -13.03
CA GLN A 212 -27.56 15.93 -12.99
C GLN A 212 -27.09 16.62 -14.30
N GLY A 213 -27.27 15.92 -15.44
CA GLY A 213 -26.80 16.36 -16.76
C GLY A 213 -25.28 16.39 -16.95
N ARG A 214 -24.50 15.63 -16.15
CA ARG A 214 -23.04 15.68 -16.12
C ARG A 214 -22.43 14.28 -16.14
N LEU A 215 -21.40 14.09 -16.97
CA LEU A 215 -20.42 13.01 -16.80
C LEU A 215 -19.41 13.46 -15.74
N VAL A 216 -19.20 12.65 -14.70
CA VAL A 216 -18.20 12.88 -13.64
C VAL A 216 -17.19 11.75 -13.65
N ILE A 217 -15.90 12.07 -13.57
CA ILE A 217 -14.78 11.10 -13.61
C ILE A 217 -13.76 11.34 -12.49
N SER A 218 -13.12 10.26 -12.04
CA SER A 218 -12.00 10.27 -11.09
C SER A 218 -10.71 9.72 -11.67
N ASN A 219 -9.59 10.41 -11.43
CA ASN A 219 -8.23 9.92 -11.68
C ASN A 219 -7.36 10.04 -10.43
N ASN A 220 -6.39 9.13 -10.27
CA ASN A 220 -5.31 9.22 -9.28
C ASN A 220 -3.92 9.26 -9.98
N GLY A 221 -2.86 9.39 -9.19
CA GLY A 221 -1.45 9.32 -9.63
C GLY A 221 -0.94 10.55 -10.39
N GLU A 222 0.26 11.03 -10.02
CA GLU A 222 0.99 12.07 -10.79
C GLU A 222 2.35 11.59 -11.37
N LEU A 223 2.60 10.29 -11.38
CA LEU A 223 3.73 9.70 -12.11
C LEU A 223 3.42 9.70 -13.62
N PRO A 224 4.15 10.45 -14.49
CA PRO A 224 3.66 10.74 -15.84
C PRO A 224 3.60 9.55 -16.79
N ALA A 225 2.39 9.08 -17.09
CA ALA A 225 2.12 8.11 -18.16
C ALA A 225 1.89 8.76 -19.55
N GLY A 226 1.80 10.09 -19.64
CA GLY A 226 1.45 10.80 -20.87
C GLY A 226 1.97 12.24 -20.93
N THR A 227 1.21 13.14 -21.56
CA THR A 227 1.60 14.56 -21.72
C THR A 227 0.45 15.52 -21.41
N TYR A 228 0.77 16.62 -20.73
CA TYR A 228 -0.19 17.67 -20.40
C TYR A 228 -0.73 18.44 -21.62
N LYS A 229 -0.22 18.18 -22.83
CA LYS A 229 -0.64 18.86 -24.08
C LYS A 229 -2.04 18.47 -24.57
N ASP A 230 -2.53 17.30 -24.18
CA ASP A 230 -3.83 16.79 -24.60
C ASP A 230 -4.98 17.25 -23.67
N LEU A 231 -4.64 17.89 -22.55
CA LEU A 231 -5.60 18.33 -21.54
C LEU A 231 -6.48 19.49 -22.03
N LEU A 232 -7.76 19.44 -21.64
CA LEU A 232 -8.71 20.54 -21.82
C LEU A 232 -8.77 21.45 -20.59
N VAL A 233 -8.55 20.89 -19.39
CA VAL A 233 -8.51 21.63 -18.11
C VAL A 233 -7.48 21.07 -17.12
N GLY A 234 -7.26 21.77 -16.01
CA GLY A 234 -6.49 21.30 -14.85
C GLY A 234 -4.98 21.52 -14.93
N GLY A 235 -4.34 21.17 -16.04
CA GLY A 235 -2.91 21.40 -16.25
C GLY A 235 -2.00 20.49 -15.40
N ALA A 236 -0.78 20.95 -15.11
CA ALA A 236 0.23 20.19 -14.38
C ALA A 236 0.10 20.33 -12.85
N SER A 237 0.47 19.27 -12.12
CA SER A 237 0.52 19.22 -10.66
C SER A 237 1.40 20.34 -10.07
N GLN A 238 0.82 21.22 -9.24
CA GLN A 238 1.52 22.38 -8.66
C GLN A 238 2.25 22.07 -7.34
N ASN A 239 1.87 20.99 -6.66
CA ASN A 239 2.40 20.56 -5.37
C ASN A 239 2.14 19.05 -5.15
N ASP A 240 2.70 18.47 -4.10
CA ASP A 240 2.60 17.01 -3.88
C ASP A 240 1.18 16.50 -3.61
N GLU A 241 0.25 17.36 -3.16
CA GLU A 241 -1.15 16.98 -2.89
C GLU A 241 -2.04 16.96 -4.13
N GLU A 242 -1.65 17.64 -5.22
CA GLU A 242 -2.38 17.61 -6.51
C GLU A 242 -2.16 16.30 -7.27
N ALA A 243 -2.31 15.16 -6.57
CA ALA A 243 -1.94 13.82 -6.99
C ALA A 243 -3.04 13.08 -7.81
N GLY A 244 -3.94 13.80 -8.46
CA GLY A 244 -5.10 13.23 -9.16
C GLY A 244 -6.16 14.30 -9.46
N VAL A 245 -7.34 13.89 -9.93
CA VAL A 245 -8.45 14.82 -10.19
C VAL A 245 -9.83 14.20 -10.00
N LEU A 246 -10.77 15.01 -9.52
CA LEU A 246 -12.20 14.83 -9.72
C LEU A 246 -12.68 15.92 -10.69
N ALA A 247 -13.38 15.54 -11.76
CA ALA A 247 -13.77 16.46 -12.83
C ALA A 247 -15.16 16.12 -13.40
N GLU A 248 -15.82 17.14 -13.95
CA GLU A 248 -17.16 17.07 -14.51
C GLU A 248 -17.21 17.63 -15.95
N TRP A 249 -18.12 17.11 -16.78
CA TRP A 249 -18.42 17.57 -18.13
C TRP A 249 -19.94 17.57 -18.37
N ASP A 250 -20.49 18.70 -18.81
CA ASP A 250 -21.93 18.92 -19.02
C ASP A 250 -22.37 18.77 -20.49
N GLY A 251 -21.56 18.11 -21.31
CA GLY A 251 -21.79 18.00 -22.76
C GLY A 251 -21.13 19.10 -23.58
N GLU A 252 -20.77 20.23 -22.96
CA GLU A 252 -20.05 21.33 -23.61
C GLU A 252 -18.69 21.59 -22.95
N THR A 253 -18.67 21.84 -21.64
CA THR A 253 -17.50 22.38 -20.92
C THR A 253 -16.97 21.41 -19.88
N TRP A 254 -15.66 21.14 -19.91
CA TRP A 254 -14.97 20.41 -18.85
C TRP A 254 -14.66 21.34 -17.67
N ARG A 255 -14.78 20.84 -16.44
CA ARG A 255 -14.44 21.56 -15.21
C ARG A 255 -13.75 20.64 -14.21
N VAL A 256 -12.68 21.14 -13.59
CA VAL A 256 -12.07 20.51 -12.42
C VAL A 256 -12.90 20.84 -11.19
N VAL A 257 -13.27 19.80 -10.44
CA VAL A 257 -13.90 19.92 -9.12
C VAL A 257 -12.83 20.05 -8.04
N GLU A 258 -11.84 19.15 -8.05
CA GLU A 258 -10.75 19.13 -7.06
C GLU A 258 -9.51 18.40 -7.59
N ARG A 259 -8.31 18.83 -7.19
CA ARG A 259 -7.01 18.17 -7.49
C ARG A 259 -6.52 17.39 -6.28
N ARG A 260 -6.97 16.14 -6.14
CA ARG A 260 -6.62 15.13 -5.12
C ARG A 260 -6.71 13.73 -5.74
N GLN A 261 -6.23 12.69 -5.05
CA GLN A 261 -6.38 11.31 -5.54
C GLN A 261 -7.84 10.87 -5.41
N TYR A 262 -8.42 10.27 -6.45
CA TYR A 262 -9.78 9.73 -6.44
C TYR A 262 -9.85 8.38 -7.17
N THR A 263 -10.69 7.46 -6.69
CA THR A 263 -10.73 6.05 -7.14
C THR A 263 -12.08 5.56 -7.63
N ASP A 264 -13.19 6.10 -7.12
CA ASP A 264 -14.53 5.68 -7.54
C ASP A 264 -15.47 6.88 -7.65
N VAL A 265 -16.46 6.77 -8.54
CA VAL A 265 -17.55 7.73 -8.72
C VAL A 265 -18.82 6.92 -8.99
N THR A 266 -19.84 7.10 -8.17
CA THR A 266 -21.09 6.32 -8.20
C THR A 266 -22.28 7.17 -7.75
N SER A 267 -23.46 6.56 -7.65
CA SER A 267 -24.74 7.17 -7.27
C SER A 267 -25.67 6.10 -6.67
N PRO A 268 -26.86 6.45 -6.13
CA PRO A 268 -27.87 5.46 -5.73
C PRO A 268 -28.27 4.44 -6.81
N ALA A 269 -28.05 4.75 -8.09
CA ALA A 269 -28.24 3.84 -9.22
C ALA A 269 -27.15 2.74 -9.34
N GLY A 270 -25.99 2.93 -8.70
CA GLY A 270 -24.91 1.95 -8.60
C GLY A 270 -24.46 1.39 -9.95
N ILE A 271 -24.54 0.06 -10.10
CA ILE A 271 -24.10 -0.66 -11.30
C ILE A 271 -24.94 -0.34 -12.57
N ALA A 272 -26.04 0.41 -12.47
CA ALA A 272 -26.72 0.97 -13.64
C ALA A 272 -25.91 2.12 -14.30
N GLY A 273 -24.77 2.52 -13.70
CA GLY A 273 -23.81 3.44 -14.31
C GLY A 273 -24.26 4.90 -14.38
N GLY A 274 -25.25 5.30 -13.56
CA GLY A 274 -25.76 6.66 -13.48
C GLY A 274 -27.29 6.77 -13.58
N SER A 275 -27.78 8.00 -13.70
CA SER A 275 -29.20 8.34 -13.92
C SER A 275 -29.33 9.42 -15.02
N ASP A 276 -30.51 9.52 -15.65
CA ASP A 276 -30.85 10.63 -16.56
C ASP A 276 -31.53 11.81 -15.83
N GLY A 277 -31.59 11.75 -14.49
CA GLY A 277 -32.21 12.74 -13.62
C GLY A 277 -31.19 13.32 -12.63
N ASP A 278 -31.67 13.75 -11.47
CA ASP A 278 -30.89 14.52 -10.50
C ASP A 278 -30.35 13.69 -9.32
N ASP A 279 -30.17 12.37 -9.48
CA ASP A 279 -29.61 11.50 -8.43
C ASP A 279 -28.26 12.05 -7.92
N PRO A 280 -27.98 12.00 -6.60
CA PRO A 280 -26.72 12.48 -6.05
C PRO A 280 -25.55 11.62 -6.52
N ILE A 281 -24.42 12.27 -6.81
CA ILE A 281 -23.16 11.58 -7.13
C ILE A 281 -22.28 11.58 -5.88
N TRP A 282 -21.72 10.42 -5.56
CA TRP A 282 -20.69 10.24 -4.55
C TRP A 282 -19.37 9.89 -5.23
N ALA A 283 -18.27 10.52 -4.81
CA ALA A 283 -16.92 10.13 -5.23
C ALA A 283 -16.02 9.98 -4.01
N ILE A 284 -15.23 8.91 -3.96
CA ILE A 284 -14.29 8.64 -2.86
C ILE A 284 -12.84 8.81 -3.34
N GLY A 285 -12.06 9.47 -2.50
CA GLY A 285 -10.66 9.79 -2.73
C GLY A 285 -9.92 10.02 -1.43
N TRP A 286 -8.71 10.58 -1.50
CA TRP A 286 -7.89 10.86 -0.32
C TRP A 286 -6.87 11.99 -0.55
N ASP A 287 -6.36 12.49 0.57
CA ASP A 287 -5.12 13.25 0.64
C ASP A 287 -4.23 12.69 1.78
N ARG A 288 -3.09 13.31 2.06
CA ARG A 288 -2.12 12.88 3.10
C ARG A 288 -2.67 12.84 4.55
N ARG A 289 -3.88 13.37 4.80
CA ARG A 289 -4.53 13.42 6.12
C ARG A 289 -5.65 12.42 6.25
N SER A 290 -6.50 12.27 5.23
CA SER A 290 -7.81 11.62 5.35
C SER A 290 -8.35 11.14 4.01
N LEU A 291 -9.37 10.29 4.09
CA LEU A 291 -10.27 10.05 2.97
C LEU A 291 -11.13 11.29 2.71
N ARG A 292 -11.53 11.49 1.45
CA ARG A 292 -12.33 12.62 0.97
C ARG A 292 -13.54 12.07 0.23
N LEU A 293 -14.67 11.97 0.93
CA LEU A 293 -15.97 11.68 0.34
C LEU A 293 -16.56 12.99 -0.22
N LYS A 294 -16.83 13.01 -1.52
CA LYS A 294 -17.43 14.14 -2.23
C LYS A 294 -18.87 13.82 -2.58
N LEU A 295 -19.77 14.74 -2.27
CA LEU A 295 -21.19 14.69 -2.63
C LEU A 295 -21.50 15.78 -3.65
N LEU A 296 -22.11 15.44 -4.78
CA LEU A 296 -22.76 16.39 -5.70
C LEU A 296 -24.28 16.23 -5.59
N GLU A 297 -24.93 17.30 -5.16
CA GLU A 297 -26.38 17.39 -4.94
C GLU A 297 -26.81 18.81 -5.32
N ASP A 298 -27.91 18.96 -6.05
CA ASP A 298 -28.41 20.23 -6.61
C ASP A 298 -27.34 21.04 -7.37
N GLY A 299 -26.45 20.36 -8.12
CA GLY A 299 -25.33 21.00 -8.81
C GLY A 299 -24.25 21.58 -7.89
N ARG A 300 -24.27 21.27 -6.58
CA ARG A 300 -23.34 21.78 -5.57
C ARG A 300 -22.53 20.67 -4.91
N TRP A 301 -21.23 20.70 -5.15
CA TRP A 301 -20.27 19.85 -4.47
C TRP A 301 -20.15 20.17 -2.97
N SER A 302 -19.92 19.15 -2.15
CA SER A 302 -19.59 19.23 -0.73
C SER A 302 -18.57 18.14 -0.37
N THR A 303 -17.85 18.31 0.75
CA THR A 303 -16.80 17.39 1.22
C THR A 303 -17.16 16.86 2.59
N TYR A 304 -16.85 15.58 2.82
CA TYR A 304 -16.84 14.92 4.13
C TYR A 304 -15.55 14.10 4.22
N LEU A 305 -14.94 14.06 5.41
CA LEU A 305 -13.67 13.39 5.65
C LEU A 305 -13.86 12.15 6.53
N LEU A 306 -13.11 11.09 6.25
CA LEU A 306 -13.12 9.86 7.03
C LEU A 306 -11.67 9.43 7.38
N PRO A 307 -11.46 8.72 8.50
CA PRO A 307 -10.17 8.15 8.83
C PRO A 307 -9.73 7.06 7.85
N LYS A 308 -8.43 6.74 7.88
CA LYS A 308 -7.82 5.58 7.21
C LYS A 308 -7.53 4.50 8.26
N ALA A 309 -7.68 3.22 7.91
CA ALA A 309 -7.21 2.12 8.78
C ALA A 309 -5.78 1.70 8.44
N ALA A 310 -5.43 1.68 7.15
CA ALA A 310 -4.12 1.32 6.63
C ALA A 310 -3.47 2.48 5.85
N LEU A 311 -2.13 2.54 5.85
CA LEU A 311 -1.34 3.49 5.03
C LEU A 311 -0.79 2.86 3.74
N CYS A 312 -1.01 1.57 3.49
CA CYS A 312 -0.50 0.87 2.29
C CYS A 312 -1.02 1.49 0.98
N ASN A 313 -2.21 2.10 1.01
CA ASN A 313 -2.86 2.69 -0.16
C ASN A 313 -2.53 4.19 -0.39
N ASP A 314 -1.57 4.77 0.33
CA ASP A 314 -1.32 6.23 0.29
C ASP A 314 -0.40 6.74 -0.84
N ALA A 315 0.17 5.86 -1.67
CA ALA A 315 1.24 6.22 -2.59
C ALA A 315 0.83 7.20 -3.71
N ARG A 316 1.66 8.22 -3.94
CA ARG A 316 1.41 9.34 -4.88
C ARG A 316 1.43 8.94 -6.37
N HIS A 317 1.94 7.76 -6.72
CA HIS A 317 1.94 7.29 -8.11
C HIS A 317 0.60 6.69 -8.56
N GLY A 318 -0.30 6.33 -7.62
CA GLY A 318 -1.68 5.92 -7.94
C GLY A 318 -1.86 4.47 -8.41
N TRP A 319 -0.80 3.65 -8.43
CA TRP A 319 -0.95 2.21 -8.65
C TRP A 319 -1.59 1.54 -7.42
N TYR A 320 -1.19 1.96 -6.22
CA TYR A 320 -1.53 1.35 -4.91
C TYR A 320 -2.99 1.53 -4.46
N THR A 321 -3.92 1.65 -5.38
CA THR A 321 -5.36 1.75 -5.12
C THR A 321 -6.15 1.38 -6.38
N GLU A 322 -6.28 0.08 -6.64
CA GLU A 322 -7.13 -0.44 -7.72
C GLU A 322 -8.60 -0.53 -7.27
N TRP A 323 -9.32 0.55 -7.58
CA TRP A 323 -10.77 0.72 -7.53
C TRP A 323 -11.58 0.21 -6.30
N PRO A 324 -11.22 0.56 -5.05
CA PRO A 324 -12.15 0.42 -3.92
C PRO A 324 -13.50 1.13 -4.20
N ARG A 325 -14.63 0.58 -3.70
CA ARG A 325 -16.00 0.90 -4.20
C ARG A 325 -16.99 1.37 -3.12
N ILE A 326 -18.04 2.06 -3.57
CA ILE A 326 -19.33 2.20 -2.85
C ILE A 326 -20.41 1.44 -3.63
N ARG A 327 -20.98 0.35 -3.06
CA ARG A 327 -21.91 -0.55 -3.80
C ARG A 327 -22.92 -1.29 -2.89
N GLU A 328 -24.05 -1.69 -3.48
CA GLU A 328 -25.09 -2.53 -2.85
C GLU A 328 -24.60 -3.96 -2.59
N ILE A 329 -24.89 -4.49 -1.41
CA ILE A 329 -24.56 -5.84 -0.93
C ILE A 329 -25.83 -6.56 -0.41
N THR A 330 -25.68 -7.64 0.37
CA THR A 330 -26.80 -8.52 0.74
C THR A 330 -27.87 -7.80 1.55
N GLY A 331 -29.14 -8.18 1.33
CA GLY A 331 -30.30 -7.59 2.01
C GLY A 331 -30.59 -6.12 1.65
N GLY A 332 -30.03 -5.58 0.56
CA GLY A 332 -30.19 -4.18 0.15
C GLY A 332 -29.37 -3.19 0.99
N ARG A 333 -28.46 -3.68 1.85
CA ARG A 333 -27.44 -2.87 2.51
C ARG A 333 -26.47 -2.29 1.47
N TRP A 334 -25.81 -1.20 1.81
CA TRP A 334 -24.75 -0.60 1.00
C TRP A 334 -23.47 -0.54 1.83
N MET A 335 -22.35 -0.82 1.18
CA MET A 335 -21.02 -0.82 1.80
C MET A 335 -20.09 0.08 1.00
N MET A 336 -19.17 0.73 1.69
CA MET A 336 -17.98 1.33 1.11
C MET A 336 -16.75 0.57 1.60
N ASP A 337 -15.80 0.29 0.71
CA ASP A 337 -14.43 -0.02 1.10
C ASP A 337 -13.51 1.13 0.71
N MET A 338 -12.53 1.46 1.56
CA MET A 338 -11.43 2.38 1.26
C MET A 338 -10.31 2.28 2.31
N HIS A 339 -9.04 2.31 1.90
CA HIS A 339 -7.86 2.30 2.79
C HIS A 339 -7.88 1.25 3.91
N GLY A 340 -8.28 0.02 3.56
CA GLY A 340 -8.30 -1.10 4.51
C GLY A 340 -9.40 -1.02 5.57
N MET A 341 -10.47 -0.26 5.33
CA MET A 341 -11.64 -0.15 6.22
C MET A 341 -12.93 -0.32 5.44
N PHE A 342 -13.74 -1.29 5.85
CA PHE A 342 -15.14 -1.38 5.43
C PHE A 342 -15.99 -0.39 6.25
N TYR A 343 -16.91 0.28 5.58
CA TYR A 343 -17.93 1.14 6.18
C TYR A 343 -19.33 0.70 5.73
N ASP A 344 -20.30 0.69 6.64
CA ASP A 344 -21.71 0.80 6.26
C ASP A 344 -21.87 2.15 5.52
N PHE A 345 -22.61 2.16 4.41
CA PHE A 345 -22.87 3.36 3.63
C PHE A 345 -24.39 3.55 3.43
N PRO A 346 -24.97 4.72 3.72
CA PRO A 346 -26.40 4.93 3.56
C PRO A 346 -26.73 5.29 2.11
N LYS A 347 -27.60 4.51 1.44
CA LYS A 347 -28.06 4.80 0.06
C LYS A 347 -28.74 6.18 -0.08
N THR A 348 -29.15 6.78 1.03
CA THR A 348 -29.75 8.12 1.13
C THR A 348 -28.75 9.21 1.55
N PHE A 349 -27.44 8.99 1.37
CA PHE A 349 -26.41 9.97 1.71
C PHE A 349 -26.58 11.27 0.92
N SER A 350 -26.90 12.32 1.65
CA SER A 350 -27.28 13.66 1.16
C SER A 350 -26.85 14.72 2.18
N ARG A 351 -26.93 15.99 1.82
CA ARG A 351 -26.45 17.11 2.65
C ARG A 351 -27.31 17.32 3.91
N GLU A 352 -28.60 17.02 3.81
CA GLU A 352 -29.57 17.08 4.92
C GLU A 352 -29.74 15.73 5.64
N ASN A 353 -29.27 14.62 5.05
CA ASN A 353 -29.16 13.30 5.69
C ASN A 353 -27.80 12.66 5.34
N SER A 354 -26.78 13.05 6.09
CA SER A 354 -25.40 12.54 6.01
C SER A 354 -25.04 11.57 7.16
N ALA A 355 -26.01 11.22 8.00
CA ALA A 355 -25.88 10.17 9.01
C ALA A 355 -25.98 8.77 8.39
N GLY A 356 -25.43 7.77 9.09
CA GLY A 356 -25.51 6.35 8.71
C GLY A 356 -24.24 5.77 8.06
N ILE A 357 -23.16 6.55 7.94
CA ILE A 357 -21.82 6.00 7.72
C ILE A 357 -21.24 5.56 9.07
N ALA A 358 -20.79 4.32 9.17
CA ALA A 358 -20.11 3.77 10.35
C ALA A 358 -19.06 2.73 9.93
N PRO A 359 -17.91 2.61 10.60
CA PRO A 359 -16.93 1.57 10.31
C PRO A 359 -17.46 0.18 10.72
N ILE A 360 -17.16 -0.84 9.91
CA ILE A 360 -17.53 -2.24 10.16
C ILE A 360 -16.33 -2.99 10.76
N ALA A 361 -15.21 -2.98 10.04
CA ALA A 361 -13.95 -3.63 10.40
C ALA A 361 -12.81 -3.13 9.50
N SER A 362 -11.57 -3.23 9.97
CA SER A 362 -10.39 -3.08 9.11
C SER A 362 -9.93 -4.43 8.53
N HIS A 363 -9.22 -4.40 7.40
CA HIS A 363 -8.85 -5.60 6.65
C HIS A 363 -7.45 -5.52 6.04
N LEU A 364 -6.83 -6.69 5.86
CA LEU A 364 -5.50 -6.89 5.30
C LEU A 364 -5.53 -7.18 3.80
N ARG A 365 -6.63 -7.75 3.31
CA ARG A 365 -6.88 -8.09 1.92
C ARG A 365 -6.85 -6.88 0.97
N TYR A 366 -6.57 -7.11 -0.31
CA TYR A 366 -6.76 -6.10 -1.36
C TYR A 366 -8.07 -6.38 -2.10
N ILE A 367 -8.96 -5.38 -2.27
CA ILE A 367 -10.36 -5.58 -2.71
C ILE A 367 -10.75 -4.61 -3.84
N PRO A 368 -10.65 -5.01 -5.14
CA PRO A 368 -11.01 -4.14 -6.27
C PRO A 368 -12.51 -4.07 -6.61
N ASP A 369 -13.31 -5.02 -6.10
CA ASP A 369 -14.77 -5.03 -6.26
C ASP A 369 -15.46 -5.98 -5.26
N PHE A 370 -16.76 -5.81 -5.04
CA PHE A 370 -17.58 -6.71 -4.24
C PHE A 370 -19.05 -6.74 -4.70
N CYS A 371 -19.79 -7.81 -4.40
CA CYS A 371 -21.22 -7.91 -4.73
C CYS A 371 -21.99 -8.87 -3.82
N ALA A 372 -23.32 -8.74 -3.81
CA ALA A 372 -24.20 -9.81 -3.33
C ALA A 372 -24.45 -10.85 -4.43
N TRP A 373 -24.33 -12.14 -4.12
CA TRP A 373 -24.74 -13.24 -5.00
C TRP A 373 -25.18 -14.46 -4.18
N ASN A 374 -26.32 -15.05 -4.55
CA ASN A 374 -26.90 -16.24 -3.90
C ASN A 374 -26.88 -16.14 -2.35
N ASP A 375 -27.46 -15.04 -1.86
CA ASP A 375 -27.54 -14.60 -0.46
C ASP A 375 -26.20 -14.56 0.31
N ARG A 376 -25.06 -14.47 -0.40
CA ARG A 376 -23.72 -14.28 0.15
C ARG A 376 -23.11 -12.95 -0.30
N LEU A 377 -22.24 -12.40 0.53
CA LEU A 377 -21.28 -11.38 0.12
C LEU A 377 -20.12 -12.08 -0.59
N VAL A 378 -19.74 -11.55 -1.75
CA VAL A 378 -18.56 -11.98 -2.52
C VAL A 378 -17.61 -10.80 -2.64
N LEU A 379 -16.33 -11.02 -2.35
CA LEU A 379 -15.25 -10.04 -2.51
C LEU A 379 -14.31 -10.51 -3.62
N ALA A 380 -14.01 -9.61 -4.55
CA ALA A 380 -12.92 -9.76 -5.52
C ALA A 380 -11.59 -9.39 -4.87
N THR A 381 -10.48 -9.96 -5.33
CA THR A 381 -9.18 -9.82 -4.64
C THR A 381 -8.02 -9.52 -5.60
N ASP A 382 -6.88 -9.08 -5.05
CA ASP A 382 -5.57 -9.08 -5.72
C ASP A 382 -4.49 -9.56 -4.73
N GLU A 383 -4.24 -10.85 -4.74
CA GLU A 383 -3.56 -11.58 -3.65
C GLU A 383 -2.09 -11.88 -3.95
N THR A 384 -1.70 -11.96 -5.21
CA THR A 384 -0.30 -12.21 -5.58
C THR A 384 0.02 -11.56 -6.91
N SER A 385 0.66 -10.40 -6.83
CA SER A 385 1.53 -9.85 -7.85
C SER A 385 2.94 -10.44 -7.68
N ILE A 386 3.69 -10.55 -8.78
CA ILE A 386 5.12 -10.87 -8.79
C ILE A 386 5.97 -9.66 -9.21
N GLN A 387 5.38 -8.46 -9.21
CA GLN A 387 6.07 -7.21 -9.49
C GLN A 387 7.00 -6.84 -8.32
N GLY A 388 8.22 -7.35 -8.34
CA GLY A 388 9.21 -7.12 -7.27
C GLY A 388 9.06 -8.06 -6.07
N ASN A 389 7.97 -8.82 -5.96
CA ASN A 389 7.87 -9.97 -5.06
C ASN A 389 8.66 -11.17 -5.63
N GLU A 390 9.97 -11.19 -5.38
CA GLU A 390 10.85 -12.28 -5.84
C GLU A 390 10.52 -13.65 -5.20
N LEU A 391 9.77 -13.65 -4.09
CA LEU A 391 9.37 -14.83 -3.33
C LEU A 391 8.03 -15.45 -3.81
N ALA A 392 7.54 -15.06 -4.99
CA ALA A 392 6.41 -15.70 -5.68
C ALA A 392 6.74 -16.01 -7.14
N GLY A 393 6.42 -17.21 -7.61
CA GLY A 393 6.79 -17.69 -8.95
C GLY A 393 5.80 -17.36 -10.06
N GLN A 394 4.53 -17.11 -9.73
CA GLN A 394 3.48 -16.67 -10.66
C GLN A 394 2.43 -15.82 -9.93
N PRO A 395 1.78 -14.86 -10.61
CA PRO A 395 0.69 -14.10 -10.05
C PRO A 395 -0.64 -14.83 -10.22
N GLN A 396 -1.45 -14.80 -9.17
CA GLN A 396 -2.64 -15.61 -8.98
C GLN A 396 -3.57 -14.96 -7.95
N THR A 397 -4.88 -15.14 -8.09
CA THR A 397 -5.86 -14.63 -7.12
C THR A 397 -7.18 -15.42 -7.17
N ASN A 398 -8.05 -15.24 -6.19
CA ASN A 398 -9.29 -15.97 -6.01
C ASN A 398 -10.44 -15.02 -5.58
N LEU A 399 -11.57 -15.59 -5.13
CA LEU A 399 -12.68 -14.86 -4.53
C LEU A 399 -12.89 -15.32 -3.08
N TRP A 400 -13.31 -14.39 -2.21
CA TRP A 400 -13.82 -14.71 -0.88
C TRP A 400 -15.35 -14.67 -0.88
N PHE A 401 -15.97 -15.64 -0.21
CA PHE A 401 -17.42 -15.77 -0.05
C PHE A 401 -17.79 -15.93 1.43
N GLY A 402 -18.76 -15.14 1.89
CA GLY A 402 -19.27 -15.23 3.25
C GLY A 402 -20.49 -14.33 3.45
N GLN A 403 -20.59 -13.74 4.64
CA GLN A 403 -21.67 -12.85 5.06
C GLN A 403 -21.14 -11.50 5.55
N TYR A 404 -22.02 -10.50 5.51
CA TYR A 404 -21.76 -9.16 6.06
C TYR A 404 -21.36 -9.19 7.55
N GLU A 405 -21.94 -10.11 8.33
CA GLU A 405 -21.60 -10.26 9.75
C GLU A 405 -20.21 -10.88 9.97
N ASP A 406 -19.68 -11.67 9.01
CA ASP A 406 -18.34 -12.28 9.12
C ASP A 406 -17.23 -11.20 9.11
N LEU A 407 -17.45 -10.10 8.38
CA LEU A 407 -16.51 -8.97 8.29
C LEU A 407 -16.17 -8.40 9.68
N LYS A 408 -17.15 -8.38 10.60
CA LYS A 408 -16.99 -7.88 11.98
C LYS A 408 -16.05 -8.73 12.83
N THR A 409 -15.66 -9.91 12.35
CA THR A 409 -14.67 -10.79 13.01
C THR A 409 -13.21 -10.50 12.61
N TRP A 410 -13.00 -9.58 11.65
CA TRP A 410 -11.69 -9.24 11.09
C TRP A 410 -10.98 -8.17 11.95
N GLY A 411 -10.26 -7.22 11.34
CA GLY A 411 -9.50 -6.20 12.04
C GLY A 411 -10.38 -5.21 12.80
N PRO A 412 -9.88 -4.63 13.91
CA PRO A 412 -10.64 -3.67 14.69
C PRO A 412 -11.04 -2.47 13.82
N ALA A 413 -12.20 -1.86 14.10
CA ALA A 413 -12.58 -0.58 13.52
C ALA A 413 -11.78 0.55 14.22
N SER A 414 -10.49 0.58 13.88
CA SER A 414 -9.51 1.58 14.30
C SER A 414 -9.05 2.37 13.09
N GLY A 415 -9.01 3.70 13.20
CA GLY A 415 -8.58 4.55 12.12
C GLY A 415 -8.07 5.91 12.59
N TYR A 416 -7.23 6.50 11.76
CA TYR A 416 -6.54 7.76 12.03
C TYR A 416 -6.69 8.71 10.85
N GLY A 417 -6.73 10.01 11.15
CA GLY A 417 -6.96 11.05 10.15
C GLY A 417 -7.44 12.35 10.78
N GLY A 418 -7.54 13.42 10.01
CA GLY A 418 -8.18 14.65 10.47
C GLY A 418 -8.23 15.74 9.41
N PRO A 419 -8.92 16.85 9.70
CA PRO A 419 -9.02 17.98 8.79
C PRO A 419 -7.68 18.66 8.47
N TRP A 420 -6.72 18.71 9.41
CA TRP A 420 -5.48 19.50 9.27
C TRP A 420 -4.23 18.78 9.78
N ILE A 421 -3.12 18.92 9.06
CA ILE A 421 -1.75 18.54 9.48
C ILE A 421 -0.78 19.62 9.00
N ASP A 422 -0.33 20.51 9.89
CA ASP A 422 0.48 21.71 9.58
C ASP A 422 -0.10 22.57 8.44
N ASP A 423 -1.42 22.71 8.39
CA ASP A 423 -2.12 23.47 7.35
C ASP A 423 -2.32 24.94 7.72
N LYS A 424 -2.36 25.80 6.70
CA LYS A 424 -2.70 27.22 6.84
C LYS A 424 -4.21 27.36 7.06
N VAL A 425 -4.61 27.69 8.28
CA VAL A 425 -6.01 27.84 8.71
C VAL A 425 -6.40 29.31 8.78
N LYS A 426 -7.66 29.62 8.46
CA LYS A 426 -8.25 30.97 8.54
C LYS A 426 -9.12 31.14 9.78
N ALA A 427 -8.99 32.29 10.42
CA ALA A 427 -9.73 32.66 11.63
C ALA A 427 -11.23 32.42 11.46
N ASN A 428 -11.83 31.75 12.44
CA ASN A 428 -13.26 31.44 12.55
C ASN A 428 -13.85 30.68 11.36
N THR A 429 -13.02 30.13 10.47
CA THR A 429 -13.43 29.28 9.34
C THR A 429 -13.41 27.83 9.81
N PRO A 430 -14.55 27.11 9.82
CA PRO A 430 -14.55 25.70 10.17
C PRO A 430 -13.87 24.83 9.11
N SER A 431 -13.30 23.71 9.54
CA SER A 431 -12.81 22.66 8.63
C SER A 431 -13.94 21.97 7.86
N ASP A 432 -13.55 21.19 6.85
CA ASP A 432 -14.41 20.10 6.34
C ASP A 432 -14.86 19.19 7.52
N PRO A 433 -16.08 18.61 7.49
CA PRO A 433 -16.56 17.65 8.48
C PRO A 433 -15.70 16.37 8.50
N PHE A 434 -15.40 15.83 9.68
CA PHE A 434 -14.66 14.57 9.88
C PHE A 434 -15.50 13.56 10.66
N LEU A 435 -15.53 12.30 10.21
CA LEU A 435 -16.39 11.24 10.77
C LEU A 435 -15.94 10.84 12.19
N VAL A 436 -16.87 10.89 13.15
CA VAL A 436 -16.66 10.43 14.54
C VAL A 436 -17.71 9.41 15.00
N ALA A 437 -18.62 9.01 14.10
CA ALA A 437 -19.62 7.97 14.32
C ALA A 437 -19.00 6.56 14.36
N GLY A 438 -19.52 5.69 15.23
CA GLY A 438 -19.11 4.28 15.32
C GLY A 438 -17.70 4.03 15.89
N PHE A 439 -17.07 5.07 16.44
CA PHE A 439 -15.87 4.95 17.27
C PHE A 439 -16.23 5.38 18.70
N ASP A 440 -15.77 4.62 19.70
CA ASP A 440 -16.05 4.92 21.11
C ASP A 440 -14.91 5.73 21.70
N ARG A 441 -13.68 5.21 21.56
CA ARG A 441 -12.43 5.81 22.05
C ARG A 441 -11.87 6.76 21.01
N ARG A 442 -11.84 8.05 21.32
CA ARG A 442 -11.54 9.14 20.38
C ARG A 442 -10.63 10.18 21.03
N VAL A 443 -9.39 10.31 20.55
CA VAL A 443 -8.44 11.34 20.98
C VAL A 443 -8.10 12.24 19.80
N ILE A 444 -8.19 13.57 20.01
CA ILE A 444 -7.82 14.60 19.04
C ILE A 444 -6.50 15.27 19.48
N HIS A 445 -5.54 15.25 18.58
CA HIS A 445 -4.22 15.86 18.71
C HIS A 445 -4.28 17.24 18.05
N LEU A 446 -4.18 18.28 18.89
CA LEU A 446 -4.21 19.68 18.48
C LEU A 446 -2.82 20.28 18.65
N ALA A 447 -2.22 20.79 17.57
CA ALA A 447 -0.94 21.49 17.62
C ALA A 447 -1.02 22.85 16.94
N ALA A 448 -0.30 23.82 17.51
CA ALA A 448 -0.22 25.19 17.02
C ALA A 448 1.14 25.44 16.38
N GLY A 449 1.19 26.23 15.31
CA GLY A 449 2.41 26.52 14.57
C GLY A 449 2.89 25.33 13.73
N ARG A 450 4.01 25.52 13.04
CA ARG A 450 4.56 24.53 12.10
C ARG A 450 5.75 23.79 12.70
N LYS A 451 5.60 22.53 13.10
CA LYS A 451 6.60 21.81 13.92
C LYS A 451 7.77 21.19 13.13
N ARG A 452 8.42 21.99 12.28
CA ARG A 452 9.43 21.56 11.27
C ARG A 452 9.04 20.25 10.56
N PRO A 453 7.90 20.21 9.85
CA PRO A 453 7.26 18.98 9.44
C PRO A 453 7.57 18.56 8.00
N TYR A 454 7.28 17.30 7.74
CA TYR A 454 7.43 16.53 6.50
C TYR A 454 8.87 16.18 6.12
N LYS A 455 9.06 15.01 5.47
CA LYS A 455 10.33 14.61 4.85
C LYS A 455 10.63 15.58 3.71
N ALA A 456 11.35 16.66 4.04
CA ALA A 456 11.92 17.59 3.08
C ALA A 456 12.59 16.81 1.93
N PRO A 457 12.25 17.06 0.65
CA PRO A 457 12.89 16.37 -0.45
C PRO A 457 14.39 16.64 -0.38
N LEU A 458 15.18 15.58 -0.17
CA LEU A 458 16.62 15.65 0.13
C LEU A 458 17.46 16.29 -0.99
N GLY A 459 16.81 16.55 -2.13
CA GLY A 459 17.31 17.28 -3.28
C GLY A 459 17.48 16.36 -4.48
N LEU A 460 18.02 16.95 -5.53
CA LEU A 460 18.51 16.22 -6.69
C LEU A 460 20.02 16.03 -6.55
N ARG A 461 20.53 14.87 -6.95
CA ARG A 461 21.95 14.51 -6.86
C ARG A 461 22.80 15.31 -7.85
N ALA A 462 22.20 15.78 -8.94
CA ALA A 462 22.72 16.81 -9.84
C ALA A 462 21.75 18.01 -9.88
N SER A 463 22.15 19.15 -10.43
CA SER A 463 21.33 20.38 -10.47
C SER A 463 20.00 20.25 -11.22
N ASP A 464 19.85 19.18 -12.02
CA ASP A 464 18.80 18.93 -13.00
C ASP A 464 18.03 17.61 -12.79
N GLN A 465 18.58 16.60 -12.10
CA GLN A 465 17.99 15.25 -12.05
C GLN A 465 18.50 14.35 -10.91
N LEU A 466 17.88 13.17 -10.80
CA LEU A 466 18.18 12.04 -9.91
C LEU A 466 17.94 12.35 -8.41
N PRO A 467 16.73 12.09 -7.88
CA PRO A 467 16.40 12.34 -6.48
C PRO A 467 17.32 11.61 -5.50
N ILE A 468 17.70 12.32 -4.43
CA ILE A 468 18.33 11.72 -3.25
C ILE A 468 17.23 11.05 -2.42
N THR A 469 17.41 9.75 -2.16
CA THR A 469 16.45 8.92 -1.42
C THR A 469 16.80 8.79 0.05
N LYS A 470 18.08 8.98 0.43
CA LYS A 470 18.55 8.97 1.83
C LYS A 470 19.79 9.85 2.01
N MET A 471 19.92 10.46 3.19
CA MET A 471 21.05 11.30 3.57
C MET A 471 21.24 11.26 5.09
N SER A 472 22.47 11.20 5.59
CA SER A 472 22.76 11.33 7.03
C SER A 472 22.32 12.69 7.57
N GLU A 473 21.69 12.73 8.75
CA GLU A 473 21.02 13.95 9.26
C GLU A 473 21.98 15.15 9.43
N ALA A 474 23.27 14.91 9.73
CA ALA A 474 24.32 15.94 9.80
C ALA A 474 24.70 16.62 8.45
N LEU A 475 24.07 16.20 7.35
CA LEU A 475 24.17 16.79 6.01
C LEU A 475 22.88 17.46 5.55
N ILE A 476 21.74 17.17 6.20
CA ILE A 476 20.43 17.71 5.83
C ILE A 476 20.39 19.21 6.14
N GLY A 477 19.82 19.99 5.22
CA GLY A 477 19.72 21.45 5.34
C GLY A 477 21.00 22.23 5.00
N LEU A 478 22.16 21.57 4.83
CA LEU A 478 23.38 22.25 4.39
C LEU A 478 23.20 22.85 2.98
N PRO A 479 23.72 24.07 2.72
CA PRO A 479 23.83 24.61 1.37
C PRO A 479 24.59 23.66 0.44
N ARG A 480 24.00 23.35 -0.72
CA ARG A 480 24.56 22.44 -1.73
C ARG A 480 25.02 23.21 -2.95
N VAL A 481 26.22 22.91 -3.44
CA VAL A 481 26.70 23.36 -4.76
C VAL A 481 26.82 22.14 -5.67
N THR A 482 26.11 22.22 -6.80
CA THR A 482 25.90 21.13 -7.77
C THR A 482 26.10 21.63 -9.19
N VAL A 483 26.32 20.73 -10.15
CA VAL A 483 26.26 21.01 -11.59
C VAL A 483 25.21 20.09 -12.24
N ASN A 484 24.75 20.44 -13.45
CA ASN A 484 23.90 19.54 -14.23
C ASN A 484 24.65 18.22 -14.55
N ARG A 485 23.93 17.10 -14.66
CA ARG A 485 24.53 15.76 -14.88
C ARG A 485 25.38 15.67 -16.16
N GLY A 486 24.98 16.38 -17.21
CA GLY A 486 25.58 16.26 -18.54
C GLY A 486 25.34 14.88 -19.17
N SER A 487 26.19 14.48 -20.12
CA SER A 487 26.14 13.15 -20.71
C SER A 487 26.95 12.15 -19.90
N TRP A 488 26.36 11.01 -19.56
CA TRP A 488 27.04 9.91 -18.87
C TRP A 488 28.11 9.19 -19.73
N HIS A 489 28.16 9.47 -21.03
CA HIS A 489 29.24 9.06 -21.94
C HIS A 489 30.47 9.98 -21.90
N ARG A 490 30.56 10.92 -20.95
CA ARG A 490 31.71 11.81 -20.78
C ARG A 490 32.05 11.98 -19.30
N ALA A 491 33.34 12.13 -19.01
CA ALA A 491 33.84 12.54 -17.71
C ALA A 491 33.13 13.82 -17.23
N ALA A 492 32.69 13.82 -15.98
CA ALA A 492 32.03 14.97 -15.38
C ALA A 492 33.07 16.05 -15.03
N ALA A 493 32.86 17.27 -15.51
CA ALA A 493 33.78 18.37 -15.25
C ALA A 493 33.78 18.78 -13.75
N GLY A 494 34.95 19.20 -13.27
CA GLY A 494 35.06 19.84 -11.95
C GLY A 494 34.52 21.25 -11.97
N PHE A 495 34.11 21.76 -10.81
CA PHE A 495 33.51 23.09 -10.65
C PHE A 495 34.13 23.83 -9.45
N HIS A 496 33.72 25.09 -9.25
CA HIS A 496 34.20 25.87 -8.12
C HIS A 496 33.17 26.87 -7.64
N PHE A 497 33.37 27.34 -6.41
CA PHE A 497 32.60 28.39 -5.77
C PHE A 497 33.53 29.20 -4.86
N THR A 498 33.10 30.38 -4.45
CA THR A 498 33.80 31.18 -3.44
C THR A 498 32.99 31.25 -2.14
N VAL A 499 33.70 31.34 -1.02
CA VAL A 499 33.16 31.52 0.33
C VAL A 499 33.86 32.70 1.00
N ASP A 500 33.12 33.53 1.75
CA ASP A 500 33.69 34.69 2.46
C ASP A 500 34.27 34.35 3.84
N LYS A 501 34.00 33.15 4.36
CA LYS A 501 34.52 32.59 5.61
C LYS A 501 35.13 31.19 5.41
N PRO A 502 35.93 30.67 6.37
CA PRO A 502 36.34 29.26 6.37
C PRO A 502 35.13 28.32 6.47
N VAL A 503 35.23 27.15 5.82
CA VAL A 503 34.14 26.16 5.75
C VAL A 503 34.67 24.73 5.86
N THR A 504 33.81 23.80 6.27
CA THR A 504 33.99 22.36 6.02
C THR A 504 33.09 21.95 4.87
N VAL A 505 33.67 21.33 3.84
CA VAL A 505 32.94 20.79 2.69
C VAL A 505 32.82 19.28 2.83
N TYR A 506 31.59 18.80 2.77
CA TYR A 506 31.24 17.40 2.62
C TYR A 506 31.01 17.11 1.13
N LEU A 507 31.88 16.31 0.54
CA LEU A 507 31.87 15.96 -0.87
C LEU A 507 31.23 14.59 -1.07
N ALA A 508 30.08 14.55 -1.73
CA ALA A 508 29.43 13.31 -2.12
C ALA A 508 29.99 12.80 -3.45
N VAL A 509 30.51 11.58 -3.43
CA VAL A 509 31.23 10.96 -4.54
C VAL A 509 30.61 9.59 -4.87
N ASP A 510 30.11 9.46 -6.10
CA ASP A 510 29.60 8.23 -6.68
C ASP A 510 30.65 7.12 -6.63
N ARG A 511 30.39 6.05 -5.87
CA ARG A 511 31.35 4.96 -5.59
C ARG A 511 31.71 4.14 -6.82
N ARG A 512 30.91 4.20 -7.89
CA ARG A 512 31.03 3.26 -9.02
C ARG A 512 32.34 3.51 -9.77
N GLY A 513 33.21 2.51 -9.78
CA GLY A 513 34.55 2.56 -10.38
C GLY A 513 35.65 3.13 -9.48
N ASP A 514 35.37 3.38 -8.19
CA ASP A 514 36.32 3.85 -7.18
C ASP A 514 37.12 5.12 -7.58
N PRO A 515 36.44 6.27 -7.82
CA PRO A 515 37.11 7.51 -8.19
C PRO A 515 38.07 8.03 -7.11
N ALA A 516 39.33 8.21 -7.51
CA ALA A 516 40.39 8.71 -6.64
C ALA A 516 40.28 10.22 -6.38
N LEU A 517 40.39 10.61 -5.10
CA LEU A 517 40.52 11.99 -4.63
C LEU A 517 41.96 12.26 -4.15
N ASP A 518 42.33 13.54 -4.01
CA ASP A 518 43.57 13.90 -3.31
C ASP A 518 43.47 13.65 -1.80
N ALA A 519 44.59 13.26 -1.18
CA ALA A 519 44.63 12.73 0.19
C ALA A 519 44.26 13.72 1.33
N ALA A 520 43.92 14.98 1.00
CA ALA A 520 43.35 15.92 1.96
C ALA A 520 41.81 15.80 2.09
N TRP A 521 41.15 14.99 1.24
CA TRP A 521 39.77 14.54 1.44
C TRP A 521 39.75 13.28 2.31
N LYS A 522 39.08 13.32 3.46
CA LYS A 522 38.97 12.18 4.38
C LYS A 522 37.61 11.52 4.23
N ALA A 523 37.56 10.19 4.06
CA ALA A 523 36.29 9.47 4.05
C ALA A 523 35.59 9.57 5.43
N THR A 524 34.27 9.61 5.42
CA THR A 524 33.41 9.61 6.62
C THR A 524 32.50 8.38 6.63
N ASP A 525 31.84 8.14 7.75
CA ASP A 525 30.77 7.16 7.94
C ASP A 525 29.42 7.61 7.35
N MET A 526 29.30 8.89 7.00
CA MET A 526 28.07 9.51 6.48
C MET A 526 27.66 8.93 5.12
N GLN A 527 26.35 8.89 4.88
CA GLN A 527 25.72 8.22 3.75
C GLN A 527 24.86 9.20 2.96
N LEU A 528 24.82 8.99 1.63
CA LEU A 528 23.91 9.66 0.71
C LEU A 528 23.58 8.67 -0.41
N ASP A 529 22.31 8.29 -0.50
CA ASP A 529 21.81 7.33 -1.50
C ASP A 529 20.86 8.06 -2.46
N TRP A 530 20.89 7.70 -3.74
CA TRP A 530 20.15 8.34 -4.83
C TRP A 530 19.89 7.34 -5.95
N SER A 531 18.66 7.28 -6.46
CA SER A 531 18.30 6.43 -7.63
C SER A 531 18.80 4.96 -7.59
N GLY A 532 18.88 4.35 -6.40
CA GLY A 532 19.41 2.98 -6.23
C GLY A 532 20.93 2.85 -6.09
N TYR A 533 21.67 3.97 -6.03
CA TYR A 533 23.12 4.02 -5.83
C TYR A 533 23.49 4.75 -4.53
N ARG A 534 24.73 4.57 -4.06
CA ARG A 534 25.26 5.16 -2.83
C ARG A 534 26.58 5.88 -3.09
N ASP A 535 26.72 7.06 -2.52
CA ASP A 535 27.97 7.84 -2.52
C ASP A 535 28.85 7.51 -1.30
N THR A 536 30.16 7.72 -1.42
CA THR A 536 31.02 7.96 -0.25
C THR A 536 31.02 9.46 0.04
N ILE A 537 30.79 9.82 1.30
CA ILE A 537 30.94 11.20 1.76
C ILE A 537 32.36 11.39 2.26
N TYR A 538 33.08 12.33 1.67
CA TYR A 538 34.39 12.79 2.14
C TYR A 538 34.28 14.17 2.78
N GLU A 539 35.12 14.50 3.76
CA GLU A 539 35.20 15.84 4.33
C GLU A 539 36.57 16.50 4.09
N ARG A 540 36.56 17.83 3.98
CA ARG A 540 37.76 18.68 3.92
C ARG A 540 37.45 20.10 4.37
N GLN A 541 38.38 20.70 5.11
CA GLN A 541 38.31 22.11 5.48
C GLN A 541 38.95 23.02 4.42
N PHE A 542 38.35 24.18 4.19
CA PHE A 542 38.85 25.22 3.29
C PHE A 542 38.86 26.58 4.01
N PRO A 543 39.87 27.45 3.79
CA PRO A 543 39.83 28.83 4.22
C PRO A 543 38.82 29.65 3.40
N ALA A 544 38.55 30.89 3.83
CA ALA A 544 37.86 31.88 3.01
C ALA A 544 38.58 32.07 1.66
N GLY A 545 37.82 32.21 0.57
CA GLY A 545 38.33 32.29 -0.80
C GLY A 545 37.67 31.27 -1.74
N LYS A 546 38.44 30.76 -2.72
CA LYS A 546 37.94 29.85 -3.76
C LYS A 546 38.08 28.38 -3.35
N VAL A 547 36.95 27.69 -3.26
CA VAL A 547 36.86 26.24 -3.14
C VAL A 547 36.78 25.64 -4.54
N THR A 548 37.60 24.63 -4.83
CA THR A 548 37.58 23.92 -6.12
C THR A 548 37.25 22.45 -5.88
N ILE A 549 36.28 21.94 -6.64
CA ILE A 549 35.79 20.57 -6.58
C ILE A 549 36.33 19.82 -7.82
N PRO A 550 36.97 18.64 -7.67
CA PRO A 550 37.49 17.89 -8.80
C PRO A 550 36.38 17.40 -9.74
N GLY A 551 36.77 17.03 -10.96
CA GLY A 551 35.88 16.35 -11.90
C GLY A 551 35.94 14.83 -11.72
N ASN A 552 34.84 14.15 -12.03
CA ASN A 552 34.79 12.69 -12.01
C ASN A 552 35.11 12.13 -13.40
N ALA A 553 36.36 11.70 -13.59
CA ALA A 553 36.85 11.10 -14.84
C ALA A 553 36.86 9.57 -14.82
N THR A 554 36.27 8.94 -13.79
CA THR A 554 36.25 7.49 -13.63
C THR A 554 35.12 6.86 -14.46
N GLU A 555 35.50 5.88 -15.29
CA GLU A 555 34.55 4.97 -15.93
C GLU A 555 34.22 3.80 -14.99
N HIS A 556 32.92 3.53 -14.80
CA HIS A 556 32.44 2.37 -14.04
C HIS A 556 32.02 1.20 -14.94
N LYS A 557 31.83 1.46 -16.24
CA LYS A 557 31.72 0.51 -17.36
C LYS A 557 32.33 1.22 -18.58
N PRO A 558 32.86 0.51 -19.60
CA PRO A 558 33.44 1.14 -20.78
C PRO A 558 32.53 2.23 -21.40
N GLY A 559 33.05 3.44 -21.56
CA GLY A 559 32.30 4.59 -22.05
C GLY A 559 31.16 5.08 -21.15
N SER A 560 31.20 4.76 -19.85
CA SER A 560 30.16 5.08 -18.85
C SER A 560 30.78 5.67 -17.59
N PHE A 561 30.67 7.00 -17.43
CA PHE A 561 31.31 7.76 -16.36
C PHE A 561 30.39 7.99 -15.17
N GLY A 562 30.96 8.06 -13.97
CA GLY A 562 30.24 8.38 -12.72
C GLY A 562 29.61 9.79 -12.69
N MET A 563 28.89 10.07 -11.61
CA MET A 563 28.26 11.38 -11.38
C MET A 563 29.29 12.50 -11.19
N PRO A 564 28.96 13.76 -11.55
CA PRO A 564 29.62 14.91 -10.94
C PRO A 564 29.51 14.83 -9.41
N HIS A 565 30.53 15.28 -8.69
CA HIS A 565 30.46 15.33 -7.23
C HIS A 565 29.44 16.40 -6.76
N MET A 566 28.89 16.26 -5.56
CA MET A 566 28.09 17.31 -4.89
C MET A 566 28.88 17.84 -3.70
N ALA A 567 28.96 19.16 -3.54
CA ALA A 567 29.53 19.78 -2.34
C ALA A 567 28.41 20.25 -1.41
N LEU A 568 28.35 19.73 -0.19
CA LEU A 568 27.52 20.23 0.91
C LEU A 568 28.40 21.03 1.87
N ILE A 569 27.99 22.23 2.26
CA ILE A 569 28.88 23.22 2.87
C ILE A 569 28.42 23.53 4.30
N ARG A 570 29.31 23.34 5.29
CA ARG A 570 29.08 23.69 6.70
C ARG A 570 29.98 24.86 7.11
N GLY A 571 29.40 25.90 7.70
CA GLY A 571 30.06 27.09 8.22
C GLY A 571 29.09 27.95 9.04
N ASP A 572 29.44 29.20 9.29
CA ASP A 572 28.61 30.15 10.06
C ASP A 572 27.25 30.43 9.40
N ALA A 573 26.25 30.86 10.18
CA ALA A 573 24.89 31.12 9.70
C ALA A 573 24.77 32.28 8.69
N ASP A 574 25.73 33.21 8.67
CA ASP A 574 25.84 34.36 7.76
C ASP A 574 26.85 34.14 6.62
N LEU A 575 27.34 32.90 6.44
CA LEU A 575 28.26 32.50 5.37
C LEU A 575 27.69 32.81 3.98
N LYS A 576 28.47 33.50 3.15
CA LYS A 576 28.11 33.75 1.74
C LYS A 576 28.83 32.77 0.83
N ILE A 577 28.05 32.07 0.01
CA ILE A 577 28.53 31.11 -0.99
C ILE A 577 28.17 31.67 -2.36
N VAL A 578 29.14 31.84 -3.25
CA VAL A 578 28.92 32.31 -4.63
C VAL A 578 29.42 31.22 -5.60
N PRO A 579 28.53 30.50 -6.29
CA PRO A 579 28.93 29.50 -7.27
C PRO A 579 29.52 30.15 -8.53
N SER A 580 30.31 29.39 -9.30
CA SER A 580 30.95 29.85 -10.54
C SER A 580 30.65 28.92 -11.71
N ASN A 581 30.54 29.49 -12.92
CA ASN A 581 30.17 28.79 -14.16
C ASN A 581 28.80 28.09 -14.01
N ASP A 582 28.64 26.88 -14.55
CA ASP A 582 27.40 26.09 -14.53
C ASP A 582 27.03 25.50 -13.15
N ALA A 583 27.73 25.91 -12.09
CA ALA A 583 27.42 25.50 -10.73
C ALA A 583 26.19 26.24 -10.20
N ARG A 584 25.24 25.49 -9.65
CA ARG A 584 24.04 25.99 -8.97
C ARG A 584 24.24 25.86 -7.47
N LEU A 585 24.05 26.97 -6.75
CA LEU A 585 23.82 26.93 -5.31
C LEU A 585 22.34 26.60 -5.08
N THR A 586 22.09 25.48 -4.40
CA THR A 586 20.81 25.15 -3.79
C THR A 586 21.00 25.12 -2.28
N ALA A 587 20.78 26.29 -1.66
CA ALA A 587 20.36 26.31 -0.27
C ALA A 587 19.15 25.37 -0.10
N PHE A 588 19.00 24.75 1.05
CA PHE A 588 17.65 24.36 1.45
C PHE A 588 17.00 25.63 2.00
N GLU A 589 16.19 26.29 1.17
CA GLU A 589 15.14 27.14 1.70
C GLU A 589 14.28 26.23 2.59
N ALA A 590 14.25 26.52 3.89
CA ALA A 590 13.23 25.94 4.74
C ALA A 590 11.89 26.39 4.14
N PRO A 591 11.05 25.47 3.63
CA PRO A 591 9.91 25.84 2.78
C PRO A 591 9.02 26.82 3.53
N ASP A 592 8.80 28.00 2.95
CA ASP A 592 8.75 29.28 3.66
C ASP A 592 8.23 29.22 5.10
N SER A 593 9.05 29.73 6.03
CA SER A 593 8.54 30.37 7.23
C SER A 593 7.87 31.69 6.83
N ASP A 594 6.70 31.58 6.17
CA ASP A 594 5.77 32.70 5.98
C ASP A 594 5.54 33.33 7.35
N ASP A 595 5.94 34.59 7.51
CA ASP A 595 6.16 35.26 8.80
C ASP A 595 4.91 35.31 9.69
N LEU A 596 4.69 34.23 10.43
CA LEU A 596 3.88 34.18 11.65
C LEU A 596 4.78 34.14 12.89
N ASP A 597 6.07 34.45 12.78
CA ASP A 597 7.04 34.44 13.88
C ASP A 597 6.71 35.47 14.98
N GLY A 598 5.94 36.52 14.67
CA GLY A 598 5.34 37.42 15.67
C GLY A 598 4.04 36.90 16.32
N ALA A 599 3.48 35.80 15.83
CA ALA A 599 2.19 35.23 16.23
C ALA A 599 2.28 33.73 16.64
N SER A 600 3.48 33.14 16.63
CA SER A 600 3.67 31.71 16.90
C SER A 600 3.73 31.40 18.41
N GLU A 601 4.17 32.34 19.25
CA GLU A 601 4.24 32.19 20.72
C GLU A 601 2.91 32.43 21.46
N GLN A 602 1.96 33.14 20.86
CA GLN A 602 0.64 33.35 21.50
C GLN A 602 -0.17 32.05 21.52
N PRO A 603 -1.00 31.80 22.55
CA PRO A 603 -1.94 30.69 22.54
C PRO A 603 -2.81 30.67 21.26
N LEU A 604 -3.25 29.47 20.89
CA LEU A 604 -4.17 29.22 19.80
C LEU A 604 -5.36 28.45 20.37
N ARG A 605 -6.56 28.99 20.21
CA ARG A 605 -7.78 28.35 20.70
C ARG A 605 -8.51 27.69 19.55
N PHE A 606 -8.76 26.40 19.73
CA PHE A 606 -9.59 25.59 18.86
C PHE A 606 -10.96 25.48 19.51
N THR A 607 -12.02 25.84 18.79
CA THR A 607 -13.38 25.45 19.18
C THR A 607 -13.74 24.19 18.40
N ILE A 608 -14.14 23.15 19.10
CA ILE A 608 -14.64 21.90 18.52
C ILE A 608 -16.15 22.08 18.28
N GLN A 609 -16.63 21.72 17.09
CA GLN A 609 -18.05 21.71 16.75
C GLN A 609 -18.48 20.32 16.32
N VAL A 610 -19.73 19.95 16.59
CA VAL A 610 -20.33 18.67 16.19
C VAL A 610 -21.65 18.84 15.47
N ASP A 611 -21.94 17.92 14.56
CA ASP A 611 -23.27 17.65 14.00
C ASP A 611 -23.75 16.31 14.56
N ALA A 612 -24.75 16.37 15.44
CA ALA A 612 -25.26 15.21 16.18
C ALA A 612 -26.19 14.32 15.35
N GLU A 613 -26.82 14.88 14.32
CA GLU A 613 -27.89 14.23 13.55
C GLU A 613 -27.49 13.98 12.07
N GLY A 614 -26.33 14.49 11.64
CA GLY A 614 -25.86 14.42 10.25
C GLY A 614 -26.69 15.31 9.30
N ASN A 615 -27.31 16.38 9.79
CA ASN A 615 -28.21 17.23 9.00
C ASN A 615 -27.73 18.68 8.82
N GLY A 616 -26.43 18.92 8.98
CA GLY A 616 -25.79 20.21 8.73
C GLY A 616 -25.99 21.24 9.83
N LYS A 617 -26.60 20.87 10.96
CA LYS A 617 -26.76 21.73 12.14
C LYS A 617 -25.57 21.51 13.09
N TRP A 618 -24.82 22.57 13.34
CA TRP A 618 -23.59 22.51 14.13
C TRP A 618 -23.74 23.22 15.48
N SER A 619 -23.38 22.54 16.56
CA SER A 619 -23.21 23.14 17.89
C SER A 619 -21.73 23.13 18.29
N ASP A 620 -21.31 24.17 19.04
CA ASP A 620 -20.01 24.17 19.71
C ASP A 620 -20.06 23.13 20.84
N LEU A 621 -19.09 22.21 20.87
CA LEU A 621 -18.93 21.20 21.91
C LEU A 621 -18.12 21.77 23.08
N GLU A 622 -16.93 22.30 22.78
CA GLU A 622 -15.97 22.82 23.76
C GLU A 622 -14.88 23.69 23.10
N GLU A 623 -14.08 24.38 23.91
CA GLU A 623 -12.90 25.13 23.46
C GLU A 623 -11.62 24.60 24.12
N VAL A 624 -10.66 24.18 23.31
CA VAL A 624 -9.33 23.72 23.75
C VAL A 624 -8.30 24.79 23.41
N THR A 625 -7.55 25.25 24.41
CA THR A 625 -6.46 26.23 24.22
C THR A 625 -5.12 25.51 24.19
N VAL A 626 -4.41 25.61 23.07
CA VAL A 626 -3.03 25.13 22.91
C VAL A 626 -2.08 26.33 23.10
N SER A 627 -0.92 26.12 23.74
CA SER A 627 0.11 27.15 23.82
C SER A 627 0.71 27.48 22.45
N GLY A 628 1.38 28.62 22.32
CA GLY A 628 2.12 28.94 21.10
C GLY A 628 3.22 27.91 20.83
N ASN A 629 3.30 27.43 19.58
CA ASN A 629 4.11 26.27 19.19
C ASN A 629 3.86 25.00 20.04
N GLY A 630 2.70 24.92 20.68
CA GLY A 630 2.30 23.90 21.64
C GLY A 630 1.72 22.63 21.02
N TYR A 631 1.25 21.75 21.89
CA TYR A 631 0.55 20.51 21.56
C TYR A 631 -0.37 20.14 22.74
N VAL A 632 -1.56 19.60 22.43
CA VAL A 632 -2.48 18.98 23.38
C VAL A 632 -3.07 17.72 22.75
N SER A 633 -2.99 16.59 23.44
CA SER A 633 -3.86 15.43 23.19
C SER A 633 -5.11 15.57 24.07
N HIS A 634 -6.26 15.75 23.44
CA HIS A 634 -7.54 15.94 24.10
C HIS A 634 -8.45 14.73 23.85
N HIS A 635 -9.01 14.15 24.91
CA HIS A 635 -9.91 13.00 24.79
C HIS A 635 -11.36 13.50 24.69
N LEU A 636 -12.06 13.06 23.65
CA LEU A 636 -13.50 13.33 23.52
C LEU A 636 -14.28 12.38 24.46
N PRO A 637 -15.49 12.76 24.91
CA PRO A 637 -16.31 11.87 25.74
C PRO A 637 -16.63 10.55 25.03
N GLU A 638 -16.50 9.42 25.72
CA GLU A 638 -16.82 8.11 25.13
C GLU A 638 -18.30 8.03 24.72
N ASP A 639 -19.19 8.66 25.49
CA ASP A 639 -20.63 8.75 25.23
C ASP A 639 -21.03 9.78 24.18
N LEU A 640 -20.07 10.48 23.54
CA LEU A 640 -20.33 11.53 22.53
C LEU A 640 -21.11 10.97 21.34
N GLN A 641 -22.41 11.29 21.30
CA GLN A 641 -23.31 11.04 20.19
C GLN A 641 -23.15 12.14 19.13
N ALA A 642 -22.24 11.91 18.18
CA ALA A 642 -22.02 12.81 17.04
C ALA A 642 -21.78 12.00 15.76
N VAL A 643 -22.29 12.49 14.64
CA VAL A 643 -21.97 11.95 13.31
C VAL A 643 -20.64 12.55 12.84
N TRP A 644 -20.58 13.87 12.85
CA TRP A 644 -19.44 14.64 12.37
C TRP A 644 -18.87 15.56 13.44
N LEU A 645 -17.55 15.72 13.40
CA LEU A 645 -16.80 16.74 14.13
C LEU A 645 -16.12 17.68 13.13
N ARG A 646 -15.98 18.96 13.48
CA ARG A 646 -15.11 19.91 12.76
C ARG A 646 -14.49 20.90 13.75
N VAL A 647 -13.43 21.57 13.33
CA VAL A 647 -12.69 22.54 14.16
C VAL A 647 -12.64 23.91 13.51
N LYS A 648 -12.61 24.97 14.33
CA LYS A 648 -12.34 26.37 13.94
C LYS A 648 -11.27 26.93 14.89
N THR A 649 -10.34 27.74 14.39
CA THR A 649 -9.38 28.50 15.22
C THR A 649 -9.85 29.94 15.40
N ASP A 650 -9.49 30.60 16.50
CA ASP A 650 -9.89 32.00 16.72
C ASP A 650 -9.05 33.04 15.94
N ARG A 651 -7.94 32.62 15.33
CA ARG A 651 -7.03 33.44 14.52
C ARG A 651 -6.44 32.67 13.32
N ASP A 652 -5.91 33.41 12.35
CA ASP A 652 -5.10 32.86 11.26
C ASP A 652 -3.82 32.22 11.85
N CYS A 653 -3.49 31.02 11.39
CA CYS A 653 -2.38 30.23 11.93
C CYS A 653 -1.92 29.13 10.96
N VAL A 654 -0.85 28.44 11.34
CA VAL A 654 -0.63 27.04 10.94
C VAL A 654 -1.09 26.14 12.09
N ALA A 655 -1.78 25.04 11.79
CA ALA A 655 -2.33 24.12 12.79
C ALA A 655 -2.39 22.65 12.32
N THR A 656 -2.33 21.74 13.29
CA THR A 656 -2.69 20.32 13.14
C THR A 656 -3.92 20.03 13.99
N ALA A 657 -4.85 19.27 13.43
CA ALA A 657 -6.01 18.72 14.11
C ALA A 657 -6.24 17.31 13.54
N PHE A 658 -5.69 16.32 14.22
CA PHE A 658 -5.61 14.92 13.78
C PHE A 658 -6.18 14.01 14.88
N LEU A 659 -6.94 12.98 14.52
CA LEU A 659 -7.63 12.09 15.44
C LEU A 659 -7.09 10.67 15.32
N HIS A 660 -6.95 9.99 16.47
CA HIS A 660 -6.89 8.54 16.54
C HIS A 660 -8.23 8.06 17.13
N GLN A 661 -8.88 7.11 16.46
CA GLN A 661 -10.21 6.62 16.82
C GLN A 661 -10.27 5.09 16.78
N THR A 662 -10.93 4.47 17.76
CA THR A 662 -11.12 3.01 17.86
C THR A 662 -12.50 2.68 18.43
N SER A 663 -13.21 1.74 17.80
CA SER A 663 -14.38 1.10 18.38
C SER A 663 -13.97 0.18 19.55
N ALA A 664 -14.69 0.22 20.67
CA ALA A 664 -14.59 -0.79 21.73
C ALA A 664 -15.19 -2.15 21.31
N GLY A 665 -15.96 -2.19 20.21
CA GLY A 665 -16.76 -3.33 19.74
C GLY A 665 -16.03 -4.64 19.37
N ARG A 666 -14.71 -4.76 19.62
CA ARG A 666 -14.00 -6.04 19.57
C ARG A 666 -13.46 -6.41 20.95
N GLU A 667 -14.25 -7.22 21.65
CA GLU A 667 -13.81 -8.10 22.74
C GLU A 667 -12.52 -8.85 22.33
N PRO A 668 -11.63 -9.22 23.27
CA PRO A 668 -10.33 -9.80 22.93
C PRO A 668 -10.47 -11.06 22.05
N ASN A 669 -9.54 -11.19 21.10
CA ASN A 669 -9.52 -12.17 20.01
C ASN A 669 -9.16 -13.60 20.50
N ASP A 670 -9.63 -13.96 21.67
CA ASP A 670 -9.23 -15.09 22.49
C ASP A 670 -10.36 -16.13 22.60
N SER A 671 -11.36 -16.07 21.71
CA SER A 671 -12.50 -16.97 21.75
C SER A 671 -12.06 -18.43 21.53
N GLN A 672 -12.85 -19.37 22.03
CA GLN A 672 -12.53 -20.79 21.87
C GLN A 672 -12.54 -21.26 20.40
N ALA A 673 -13.20 -20.50 19.51
CA ALA A 673 -13.18 -20.74 18.06
C ALA A 673 -11.90 -20.19 17.42
N ASP A 674 -11.47 -18.98 17.78
CA ASP A 674 -10.23 -18.37 17.29
C ASP A 674 -9.00 -19.19 17.73
N LYS A 675 -8.97 -19.63 19.00
CA LYS A 675 -7.97 -20.59 19.49
C LYS A 675 -7.97 -21.91 18.73
N ALA A 676 -9.14 -22.41 18.34
CA ALA A 676 -9.28 -23.68 17.62
C ALA A 676 -8.78 -23.58 16.18
N LEU A 677 -9.06 -22.46 15.49
CA LEU A 677 -8.61 -22.18 14.12
C LEU A 677 -7.08 -22.33 13.96
N PHE A 678 -6.31 -21.96 15.00
CA PHE A 678 -4.84 -22.08 15.01
C PHE A 678 -4.33 -23.25 15.87
N ALA A 679 -5.18 -24.16 16.33
CA ALA A 679 -4.76 -25.29 17.18
C ALA A 679 -3.84 -26.30 16.45
N GLY A 680 -3.79 -26.26 15.11
CA GLY A 680 -2.86 -27.04 14.30
C GLY A 680 -1.43 -26.50 14.24
N LEU A 681 -1.20 -25.22 14.55
CA LEU A 681 0.14 -24.61 14.58
C LEU A 681 0.83 -24.85 15.94
N ALA A 682 2.13 -25.16 15.88
CA ALA A 682 2.94 -25.38 17.08
C ALA A 682 3.11 -24.10 17.91
N GLU A 683 2.93 -24.19 19.23
CA GLU A 683 3.37 -23.15 20.17
C GLU A 683 4.90 -23.18 20.32
N VAL A 684 5.51 -22.08 20.78
CA VAL A 684 6.91 -22.05 21.21
C VAL A 684 7.23 -23.18 22.20
N GLY A 685 8.32 -23.90 21.95
CA GLY A 685 8.74 -25.07 22.73
C GLY A 685 8.06 -26.40 22.34
N GLN A 686 7.09 -26.42 21.42
CA GLN A 686 6.55 -27.65 20.83
C GLN A 686 7.37 -28.12 19.61
N ALA A 687 7.14 -29.34 19.15
CA ALA A 687 7.70 -29.83 17.89
C ALA A 687 6.92 -29.25 16.70
N ALA A 688 7.64 -28.69 15.72
CA ALA A 688 7.09 -28.03 14.55
C ALA A 688 7.68 -28.61 13.25
N ASP A 689 6.81 -28.87 12.28
CA ASP A 689 7.16 -29.22 10.90
C ASP A 689 7.51 -27.93 10.15
N GLY A 690 8.76 -27.46 10.35
CA GLY A 690 9.28 -26.23 9.74
C GLY A 690 9.64 -26.41 8.26
N ALA A 691 9.29 -25.43 7.43
CA ALA A 691 9.53 -25.46 5.99
C ALA A 691 9.61 -24.05 5.36
N LEU A 692 10.28 -23.96 4.21
CA LEU A 692 10.30 -22.81 3.31
C LEU A 692 9.27 -23.01 2.19
N LEU A 693 8.57 -21.94 1.81
CA LEU A 693 7.42 -21.96 0.90
C LEU A 693 7.68 -21.11 -0.35
N TYR A 694 7.22 -21.56 -1.52
CA TYR A 694 7.26 -20.76 -2.75
C TYR A 694 6.16 -21.15 -3.76
N PRO A 695 5.17 -20.27 -4.04
CA PRO A 695 4.21 -20.47 -5.13
C PRO A 695 4.95 -20.73 -6.44
N ALA A 696 4.80 -21.91 -7.03
CA ALA A 696 5.74 -22.39 -8.03
C ALA A 696 5.69 -21.60 -9.35
N LYS A 697 6.84 -21.44 -10.00
CA LYS A 697 6.96 -20.84 -11.34
C LYS A 697 6.73 -21.84 -12.47
N ARG A 698 6.90 -23.14 -12.21
CA ARG A 698 6.89 -24.22 -13.22
C ARG A 698 5.51 -24.83 -13.50
N ASN A 699 4.62 -24.76 -12.52
CA ASN A 699 3.28 -25.35 -12.47
C ASN A 699 2.48 -24.61 -11.39
N ARG A 700 1.20 -24.95 -11.18
CA ARG A 700 0.33 -24.29 -10.16
C ARG A 700 0.52 -24.80 -8.73
N ASN A 701 1.52 -25.64 -8.47
CA ASN A 701 1.77 -26.22 -7.15
C ASN A 701 2.45 -25.21 -6.21
N LEU A 702 2.50 -25.53 -4.93
CA LEU A 702 3.34 -24.83 -3.95
C LEU A 702 4.63 -25.63 -3.74
N ARG A 703 5.80 -25.03 -3.95
CA ARG A 703 7.06 -25.68 -3.55
C ARG A 703 7.20 -25.61 -2.04
N VAL A 704 7.63 -26.71 -1.45
CA VAL A 704 7.91 -26.83 -0.01
C VAL A 704 9.29 -27.45 0.16
N ILE A 705 10.15 -26.81 0.93
CA ILE A 705 11.47 -27.35 1.35
C ILE A 705 11.43 -27.49 2.86
N THR A 706 11.53 -28.71 3.39
CA THR A 706 11.53 -28.93 4.84
C THR A 706 12.87 -28.51 5.47
N GLN A 707 12.86 -28.29 6.79
CA GLN A 707 14.07 -28.00 7.60
C GLN A 707 15.19 -29.07 7.54
N ASP A 708 14.94 -30.22 6.90
CA ASP A 708 15.89 -31.29 6.64
C ASP A 708 16.16 -31.52 5.14
N ASP A 709 16.08 -30.44 4.34
CA ASP A 709 16.40 -30.36 2.91
C ASP A 709 15.66 -31.37 2.00
N ARG A 710 14.42 -31.74 2.36
CA ARG A 710 13.54 -32.53 1.49
C ARG A 710 12.58 -31.64 0.72
N PHE A 711 12.48 -31.89 -0.58
CA PHE A 711 11.76 -31.06 -1.53
C PHE A 711 10.44 -31.72 -1.93
N PHE A 712 9.36 -30.94 -1.90
CA PHE A 712 8.02 -31.37 -2.29
C PHE A 712 7.35 -30.35 -3.21
N ASP A 713 6.43 -30.82 -4.05
CA ASP A 713 5.31 -30.04 -4.55
C ASP A 713 4.09 -30.36 -3.67
N PHE A 714 3.48 -29.37 -3.04
CA PHE A 714 2.13 -29.48 -2.50
C PHE A 714 1.12 -29.17 -3.61
N THR A 715 0.28 -30.16 -3.95
CA THR A 715 -0.35 -30.21 -5.27
C THR A 715 -1.65 -29.40 -5.37
N LYS A 716 -1.80 -28.66 -6.47
CA LYS A 716 -3.00 -27.84 -6.75
C LYS A 716 -4.29 -28.67 -6.87
N ALA A 717 -4.16 -29.91 -7.33
CA ALA A 717 -5.29 -30.78 -7.65
C ALA A 717 -5.82 -31.53 -6.42
N GLU A 718 -4.92 -32.08 -5.58
CA GLU A 718 -5.30 -33.04 -4.54
C GLU A 718 -5.11 -32.51 -3.11
N PHE A 719 -4.33 -31.42 -2.93
CA PHE A 719 -3.88 -30.92 -1.62
C PHE A 719 -3.06 -31.96 -0.85
N ALA A 720 -2.12 -32.60 -1.56
CA ALA A 720 -1.20 -33.61 -1.05
C ALA A 720 0.27 -33.24 -1.32
N PHE A 721 1.21 -33.80 -0.56
CA PHE A 721 2.65 -33.59 -0.75
C PHE A 721 3.24 -34.66 -1.66
N GLU A 722 3.77 -34.26 -2.82
CA GLU A 722 4.52 -35.11 -3.74
C GLU A 722 6.03 -34.82 -3.64
N PRO A 723 6.88 -35.80 -3.27
CA PRO A 723 8.34 -35.63 -3.31
C PRO A 723 8.83 -35.22 -4.71
N THR A 724 9.74 -34.26 -4.77
CA THR A 724 10.28 -33.74 -6.05
C THR A 724 11.80 -33.60 -6.01
N GLU A 725 12.41 -33.33 -7.16
CA GLU A 725 13.86 -33.17 -7.28
C GLU A 725 14.39 -31.97 -6.47
N ALA A 726 15.61 -32.10 -5.96
CA ALA A 726 16.29 -31.05 -5.21
C ALA A 726 16.54 -29.81 -6.08
N ASP A 727 16.35 -28.63 -5.49
CA ASP A 727 16.38 -27.35 -6.17
C ASP A 727 17.23 -26.35 -5.36
N GLU A 728 18.56 -26.53 -5.43
CA GLU A 728 19.55 -25.75 -4.69
C GLU A 728 19.38 -24.23 -4.90
N LYS A 729 18.92 -23.81 -6.09
CA LYS A 729 18.67 -22.40 -6.42
C LYS A 729 17.41 -21.85 -5.76
N LEU A 730 16.38 -22.69 -5.58
CA LEU A 730 15.22 -22.31 -4.80
C LEU A 730 15.57 -22.26 -3.30
N ALA A 731 16.40 -23.16 -2.81
CA ALA A 731 16.92 -23.09 -1.44
C ALA A 731 17.75 -21.81 -1.20
N GLU A 732 18.61 -21.44 -2.16
CA GLU A 732 19.38 -20.17 -2.15
C GLU A 732 18.44 -18.94 -2.15
N LEU A 733 17.40 -18.94 -3.00
CA LEU A 733 16.41 -17.85 -3.07
C LEU A 733 15.55 -17.72 -1.81
N LEU A 734 15.23 -18.84 -1.14
CA LEU A 734 14.38 -18.86 0.06
C LEU A 734 15.17 -18.76 1.38
N ALA A 735 16.49 -18.65 1.33
CA ALA A 735 17.36 -18.53 2.49
C ALA A 735 16.95 -17.36 3.42
N ILE A 736 17.10 -17.55 4.73
CA ILE A 736 16.63 -16.59 5.74
C ILE A 736 17.83 -15.92 6.42
N GLU A 737 18.02 -14.62 6.18
CA GLU A 737 18.84 -13.75 7.02
C GLU A 737 17.91 -12.94 7.96
N PRO A 738 18.27 -12.77 9.25
CA PRO A 738 17.44 -12.02 10.19
C PRO A 738 17.49 -10.51 9.90
N GLU A 739 16.32 -9.94 9.58
CA GLU A 739 16.16 -8.50 9.28
C GLU A 739 16.25 -7.59 10.53
N PHE A 740 16.20 -8.20 11.73
CA PHE A 740 16.23 -7.53 13.03
C PHE A 740 17.32 -8.11 13.93
N HIS A 741 17.65 -7.38 15.00
CA HIS A 741 18.33 -7.94 16.17
C HIS A 741 17.50 -7.67 17.42
N VAL A 742 17.78 -8.38 18.51
CA VAL A 742 17.15 -8.15 19.81
C VAL A 742 18.23 -7.64 20.77
N ASP A 743 17.90 -6.61 21.54
CA ASP A 743 18.68 -6.22 22.72
C ASP A 743 17.87 -6.44 24.00
N ASP A 744 18.46 -6.18 25.17
CA ASP A 744 17.80 -6.40 26.46
C ASP A 744 16.45 -5.66 26.57
N ALA A 745 16.26 -4.59 25.79
CA ALA A 745 15.15 -3.65 25.88
C ALA A 745 14.07 -3.86 24.80
N SER A 746 14.40 -4.37 23.60
CA SER A 746 13.47 -4.39 22.46
C SER A 746 13.95 -5.24 21.27
N VAL A 747 13.03 -5.50 20.34
CA VAL A 747 13.38 -5.81 18.94
C VAL A 747 13.85 -4.53 18.26
N VAL A 748 14.97 -4.58 17.53
CA VAL A 748 15.60 -3.41 16.91
C VAL A 748 15.77 -3.62 15.41
N LEU A 749 15.00 -2.86 14.63
CA LEU A 749 15.13 -2.72 13.18
C LEU A 749 16.15 -1.63 12.84
N THR A 750 16.91 -1.80 11.75
CA THR A 750 17.80 -0.75 11.22
C THR A 750 17.44 -0.44 9.76
N HIS A 751 16.48 0.47 9.58
CA HIS A 751 15.98 0.87 8.27
C HIS A 751 16.42 2.29 7.90
N ASN A 752 16.86 2.48 6.65
CA ASN A 752 17.35 3.78 6.14
C ASN A 752 18.40 4.51 7.01
N GLY A 753 19.17 3.79 7.83
CA GLY A 753 20.17 4.35 8.75
C GLY A 753 19.57 4.91 10.05
N ARG A 754 18.26 4.74 10.27
CA ARG A 754 17.58 4.94 11.55
C ARG A 754 17.41 3.60 12.25
N LYS A 755 17.35 3.64 13.58
CA LYS A 755 16.83 2.52 14.37
C LYS A 755 15.35 2.75 14.64
N LEU A 756 14.57 1.67 14.59
CA LEU A 756 13.19 1.63 15.07
C LEU A 756 13.10 0.46 16.06
N ARG A 757 12.34 0.63 17.14
CA ARG A 757 12.23 -0.37 18.19
C ARG A 757 10.79 -0.86 18.32
N LEU A 758 10.63 -2.18 18.39
CA LEU A 758 9.33 -2.85 18.53
C LEU A 758 9.26 -3.62 19.86
N PRO A 759 8.05 -3.89 20.38
CA PRO A 759 7.88 -4.72 21.55
C PRO A 759 8.39 -6.15 21.33
N LYS A 760 8.81 -6.78 22.44
CA LYS A 760 9.09 -8.20 22.54
C LYS A 760 7.81 -8.95 22.93
N GLY A 761 7.50 -10.02 22.20
CA GLY A 761 6.65 -11.12 22.64
C GLY A 761 7.39 -12.10 23.56
N ASP A 762 7.18 -13.40 23.36
CA ASP A 762 7.80 -14.46 24.18
C ASP A 762 9.34 -14.51 24.04
N ALA A 763 10.06 -14.79 25.12
CA ALA A 763 11.52 -14.88 25.12
C ALA A 763 12.07 -16.01 24.23
N ALA A 764 11.27 -17.00 23.84
CA ALA A 764 11.63 -18.01 22.85
C ALA A 764 11.94 -17.43 21.45
N PHE A 765 11.53 -16.20 21.15
CA PHE A 765 11.89 -15.50 19.91
C PHE A 765 13.20 -14.69 19.99
N ASP A 766 13.91 -14.69 21.14
CA ASP A 766 15.25 -14.07 21.27
C ASP A 766 16.35 -14.79 20.48
N ALA A 767 16.04 -15.99 19.98
CA ALA A 767 16.95 -16.91 19.29
C ALA A 767 16.25 -17.58 18.09
N PRO A 768 17.00 -18.14 17.12
CA PRO A 768 16.42 -18.96 16.07
C PRO A 768 15.80 -20.24 16.64
N PHE A 769 14.77 -20.75 15.97
CA PHE A 769 14.17 -22.06 16.26
C PHE A 769 15.09 -23.21 15.80
N ALA A 770 14.67 -24.46 16.05
CA ALA A 770 15.34 -25.64 15.51
C ALA A 770 15.45 -25.63 13.97
N SER A 771 14.51 -24.97 13.29
CA SER A 771 14.48 -24.73 11.85
C SER A 771 15.30 -23.51 11.37
N GLY A 772 16.02 -22.83 12.27
CA GLY A 772 16.65 -21.53 12.00
C GLY A 772 15.76 -20.32 12.36
N TRP A 773 16.14 -19.13 11.90
CA TRP A 773 15.29 -17.94 12.03
C TRP A 773 14.04 -18.07 11.14
N PRO A 774 12.86 -17.66 11.61
CA PRO A 774 11.66 -17.62 10.75
C PRO A 774 11.75 -16.48 9.73
N ARG A 775 10.95 -16.54 8.66
CA ARG A 775 10.87 -15.47 7.66
C ARG A 775 10.44 -14.16 8.32
N GLY A 776 11.31 -13.15 8.22
CA GLY A 776 11.05 -11.80 8.75
C GLY A 776 9.89 -11.11 8.03
N THR A 777 9.97 -10.96 6.71
CA THR A 777 8.94 -10.27 5.91
C THR A 777 8.60 -10.96 4.59
N ARG A 778 7.41 -10.65 4.05
CA ARG A 778 6.94 -11.04 2.71
C ARG A 778 5.75 -10.19 2.24
N GLU A 779 5.63 -10.01 0.92
CA GLU A 779 4.40 -9.55 0.28
C GLU A 779 3.44 -10.75 0.09
N VAL A 780 2.21 -10.62 0.59
CA VAL A 780 1.21 -11.71 0.69
C VAL A 780 -0.18 -11.34 0.17
N GLU A 781 -0.46 -10.06 0.03
CA GLU A 781 -1.53 -9.50 -0.78
C GLU A 781 -0.82 -8.47 -1.68
N SER A 782 -1.29 -8.25 -2.90
CA SER A 782 -0.59 -7.36 -3.83
C SER A 782 -0.42 -5.97 -3.21
N GLU A 783 0.79 -5.41 -3.31
CA GLU A 783 1.12 -4.08 -2.81
C GLU A 783 1.03 -3.93 -1.26
N ARG A 784 0.86 -5.05 -0.52
CA ARG A 784 0.75 -5.10 0.94
C ARG A 784 1.76 -6.08 1.55
N HIS A 785 2.79 -5.51 2.18
CA HIS A 785 3.87 -6.24 2.82
C HIS A 785 3.54 -6.54 4.28
N LEU A 786 3.75 -7.79 4.73
CA LEU A 786 3.68 -8.16 6.14
C LEU A 786 5.07 -8.47 6.71
N ALA A 787 5.23 -8.22 8.00
CA ALA A 787 6.32 -8.75 8.83
C ALA A 787 5.78 -9.70 9.88
N ASN A 788 6.57 -10.69 10.28
CA ASN A 788 6.41 -11.38 11.55
C ASN A 788 7.71 -11.24 12.36
N TYR A 789 7.68 -10.41 13.39
CA TYR A 789 8.82 -10.18 14.27
C TYR A 789 8.42 -10.49 15.71
N HIS A 790 9.17 -11.41 16.34
CA HIS A 790 9.12 -11.70 17.77
C HIS A 790 7.72 -12.10 18.30
N GLY A 791 6.96 -12.84 17.49
CA GLY A 791 5.60 -13.28 17.82
C GLY A 791 4.55 -12.20 17.62
N THR A 792 4.71 -11.32 16.62
CA THR A 792 3.71 -10.33 16.22
C THR A 792 3.75 -10.11 14.72
N PHE A 793 2.59 -10.21 14.07
CA PHE A 793 2.42 -9.77 12.69
C PHE A 793 2.24 -8.25 12.64
N TYR A 794 2.86 -7.61 11.65
CA TYR A 794 2.73 -6.18 11.35
C TYR A 794 2.45 -6.01 9.85
N GLU A 795 1.59 -5.06 9.48
CA GLU A 795 1.52 -4.58 8.09
C GLU A 795 2.48 -3.39 7.89
N ILE A 796 3.08 -3.30 6.71
CA ILE A 796 4.05 -2.26 6.36
C ILE A 796 3.74 -1.71 4.95
N PRO A 797 3.47 -0.40 4.81
CA PRO A 797 3.31 0.23 3.51
C PRO A 797 4.55 0.11 2.63
N LEU A 798 4.35 -0.08 1.33
CA LEU A 798 5.38 0.05 0.29
C LEU A 798 5.38 1.47 -0.29
N LEU A 799 6.44 1.85 -1.02
CA LEU A 799 6.47 3.11 -1.80
C LEU A 799 6.38 2.91 -3.31
N PHE A 800 6.93 1.79 -3.79
CA PHE A 800 6.93 1.31 -5.18
C PHE A 800 7.19 -0.20 -5.18
N ASN A 801 6.72 -0.91 -6.22
CA ASN A 801 6.89 -2.36 -6.33
C ASN A 801 8.38 -2.75 -6.44
N GLY A 802 8.81 -3.69 -5.59
CA GLY A 802 10.22 -4.05 -5.39
C GLY A 802 11.08 -3.03 -4.62
N SER A 803 10.48 -2.01 -3.99
CA SER A 803 11.21 -1.11 -3.07
C SER A 803 11.13 -1.60 -1.61
N PRO A 804 12.13 -1.32 -0.75
CA PRO A 804 12.09 -1.70 0.66
C PRO A 804 10.86 -1.12 1.39
N PRO A 805 10.18 -1.89 2.27
CA PRO A 805 9.01 -1.42 3.02
C PRO A 805 9.30 -0.20 3.90
N ILE A 806 8.29 0.66 4.07
CA ILE A 806 8.37 1.88 4.88
C ILE A 806 8.08 1.55 6.35
N PHE A 807 9.03 0.93 7.04
CA PHE A 807 8.89 0.53 8.45
C PHE A 807 8.49 1.67 9.40
N GLU A 808 8.77 2.93 9.04
CA GLU A 808 8.34 4.11 9.80
C GLU A 808 6.81 4.29 9.85
N LEU A 809 6.05 3.60 8.98
CA LEU A 809 4.58 3.66 8.84
C LEU A 809 3.88 2.35 9.24
N MET A 810 4.58 1.40 9.87
CA MET A 810 4.02 0.09 10.21
C MET A 810 2.98 0.15 11.35
N ARG A 811 1.99 -0.75 11.33
CA ARG A 811 1.08 -1.00 12.46
C ARG A 811 1.01 -2.51 12.79
N PRO A 812 0.84 -2.90 14.06
CA PRO A 812 0.68 -4.31 14.41
C PRO A 812 -0.72 -4.81 14.02
N VAL A 813 -0.79 -6.10 13.70
CA VAL A 813 -2.00 -6.83 13.32
C VAL A 813 -2.48 -7.68 14.50
N SER A 814 -1.60 -8.55 14.99
CA SER A 814 -1.90 -9.55 16.02
C SER A 814 -0.62 -10.12 16.62
N SER A 815 -0.60 -10.38 17.92
CA SER A 815 0.49 -11.08 18.60
C SER A 815 0.15 -12.56 18.82
N HIS A 816 1.17 -13.44 18.86
CA HIS A 816 1.02 -14.89 18.97
C HIS A 816 2.21 -15.60 19.63
N SER A 817 1.97 -16.79 20.18
CA SER A 817 2.98 -17.73 20.68
C SER A 817 3.39 -18.83 19.68
N LYS A 818 2.94 -18.74 18.42
CA LYS A 818 3.21 -19.76 17.38
C LYS A 818 4.64 -19.75 16.81
N GLN A 819 5.18 -20.94 16.52
CA GLN A 819 6.42 -21.15 15.74
C GLN A 819 6.13 -21.13 14.23
N ILE A 820 5.66 -19.99 13.71
CA ILE A 820 5.52 -19.82 12.25
C ILE A 820 6.93 -19.66 11.65
N THR A 821 7.28 -20.51 10.69
CA THR A 821 8.66 -20.62 10.15
C THR A 821 8.82 -19.92 8.80
N ASP A 822 7.86 -20.09 7.90
CA ASP A 822 7.66 -19.27 6.69
C ASP A 822 6.16 -19.12 6.45
N PHE A 823 5.78 -18.10 5.67
CA PHE A 823 4.41 -17.80 5.29
C PHE A 823 4.35 -17.31 3.85
N CYS A 824 3.28 -17.61 3.11
CA CYS A 824 3.07 -17.13 1.73
C CYS A 824 1.58 -17.14 1.36
N THR A 825 1.22 -16.65 0.16
CA THR A 825 -0.14 -16.75 -0.37
C THR A 825 -0.17 -17.62 -1.62
N TRP A 826 -1.15 -18.53 -1.69
CA TRP A 826 -1.30 -19.51 -2.77
C TRP A 826 -2.77 -19.94 -2.92
N ASN A 827 -3.33 -19.79 -4.12
CA ASN A 827 -4.75 -20.05 -4.45
C ASN A 827 -5.77 -19.25 -3.63
N GLY A 828 -5.38 -18.02 -3.27
CA GLY A 828 -6.11 -17.12 -2.38
C GLY A 828 -6.13 -17.52 -0.90
N LEU A 829 -5.28 -18.47 -0.51
CA LEU A 829 -5.07 -18.86 0.88
C LEU A 829 -3.74 -18.32 1.39
N LEU A 830 -3.76 -17.73 2.58
CA LEU A 830 -2.57 -17.58 3.41
C LEU A 830 -2.14 -18.98 3.85
N VAL A 831 -0.88 -19.31 3.64
CA VAL A 831 -0.24 -20.57 4.00
C VAL A 831 0.82 -20.32 5.05
N LEU A 832 0.80 -21.08 6.15
CA LEU A 832 1.74 -20.97 7.27
C LEU A 832 2.47 -22.31 7.48
N ALA A 833 3.81 -22.27 7.48
CA ALA A 833 4.66 -23.40 7.85
C ALA A 833 5.00 -23.37 9.35
N GLY A 834 5.22 -24.54 9.97
CA GLY A 834 5.26 -24.68 11.43
C GLY A 834 3.99 -25.32 12.02
N ALA A 835 3.33 -26.19 11.26
CA ALA A 835 2.31 -27.09 11.81
C ALA A 835 2.92 -27.98 12.90
N ARG A 836 2.13 -28.35 13.92
CA ARG A 836 2.62 -29.22 15.00
C ARG A 836 2.85 -30.64 14.47
N SER A 837 3.93 -31.30 14.89
CA SER A 837 4.33 -32.61 14.34
C SER A 837 3.38 -33.78 14.69
N ASP A 838 2.34 -33.53 15.49
CA ASP A 838 1.20 -34.40 15.80
C ASP A 838 -0.16 -33.70 15.55
N ALA A 839 -0.20 -32.73 14.63
CA ALA A 839 -1.44 -32.14 14.15
C ALA A 839 -2.17 -33.11 13.20
N GLU A 840 -3.44 -33.40 13.52
CA GLU A 840 -4.35 -34.12 12.63
C GLU A 840 -4.93 -33.15 11.57
N PRO A 841 -5.21 -33.60 10.33
CA PRO A 841 -5.88 -32.76 9.34
C PRO A 841 -7.30 -32.38 9.75
N ASP A 842 -7.58 -31.07 9.82
CA ASP A 842 -8.85 -30.50 10.31
C ASP A 842 -9.60 -29.64 9.27
N GLY A 843 -9.05 -29.50 8.07
CA GLY A 843 -9.55 -28.63 6.99
C GLY A 843 -8.76 -27.33 6.82
N HIS A 844 -8.01 -26.92 7.85
CA HIS A 844 -6.99 -25.87 7.78
C HIS A 844 -5.58 -26.49 7.74
N VAL A 845 -5.32 -27.54 8.51
CA VAL A 845 -4.11 -28.36 8.45
C VAL A 845 -4.22 -29.39 7.33
N PHE A 846 -3.19 -29.45 6.49
CA PHE A 846 -2.92 -30.54 5.56
C PHE A 846 -1.54 -31.10 5.88
N ARG A 847 -1.46 -32.41 6.18
CA ARG A 847 -0.24 -33.06 6.69
C ARG A 847 -0.08 -34.47 6.11
N ASP A 848 1.14 -34.82 5.72
CA ASP A 848 1.55 -36.21 5.49
C ASP A 848 2.35 -36.71 6.71
N PRO A 849 1.77 -37.59 7.56
CA PRO A 849 2.46 -38.13 8.74
C PRO A 849 3.50 -39.19 8.41
N SER A 850 3.53 -39.74 7.18
CA SER A 850 4.59 -40.64 6.71
C SER A 850 5.83 -39.88 6.27
N GLN A 851 5.65 -38.66 5.77
CA GLN A 851 6.72 -37.75 5.35
C GLN A 851 7.11 -36.72 6.42
N ASN A 852 6.37 -36.60 7.53
CA ASN A 852 6.57 -35.55 8.54
C ASN A 852 6.68 -34.15 7.91
N VAL A 853 5.65 -33.78 7.14
CA VAL A 853 5.49 -32.44 6.57
C VAL A 853 4.02 -32.04 6.62
N GLY A 854 3.75 -30.82 7.09
CA GLY A 854 2.40 -30.28 7.19
C GLY A 854 2.37 -28.76 7.17
N LEU A 855 1.28 -28.22 6.63
CA LEU A 855 1.05 -26.79 6.46
C LEU A 855 -0.36 -26.43 6.93
N TRP A 856 -0.51 -25.20 7.42
CA TRP A 856 -1.80 -24.61 7.77
C TRP A 856 -2.24 -23.61 6.69
N PHE A 857 -3.55 -23.55 6.43
CA PHE A 857 -4.17 -22.71 5.40
C PHE A 857 -5.36 -21.92 5.96
N GLY A 858 -5.52 -20.67 5.51
CA GLY A 858 -6.67 -19.80 5.85
C GLY A 858 -6.74 -18.57 4.95
N ALA A 859 -7.51 -17.56 5.35
CA ALA A 859 -7.51 -16.25 4.70
C ALA A 859 -6.51 -15.30 5.39
N VAL A 860 -6.04 -14.26 4.69
CA VAL A 860 -5.12 -13.27 5.30
C VAL A 860 -5.74 -12.60 6.55
N ASP A 861 -7.04 -12.30 6.51
CA ASP A 861 -7.78 -11.70 7.63
C ASP A 861 -8.05 -12.66 8.80
N ASP A 862 -7.69 -13.94 8.70
CA ASP A 862 -7.66 -14.81 9.89
C ASP A 862 -6.51 -14.43 10.83
N LEU A 863 -5.46 -13.74 10.36
CA LEU A 863 -4.39 -13.23 11.24
C LEU A 863 -4.94 -12.37 12.38
N TRP A 864 -6.00 -11.59 12.13
CA TRP A 864 -6.71 -10.82 13.16
C TRP A 864 -7.27 -11.68 14.32
N LYS A 865 -7.33 -13.00 14.19
CA LYS A 865 -7.86 -13.95 15.18
C LYS A 865 -6.75 -14.66 15.98
N LEU A 866 -5.47 -14.38 15.71
CA LEU A 866 -4.36 -14.91 16.52
C LEU A 866 -4.29 -14.30 17.93
N GLY A 867 -4.76 -13.06 18.08
CA GLY A 867 -4.69 -12.27 19.31
C GLY A 867 -4.87 -10.78 19.01
N LYS A 868 -5.01 -9.95 20.04
CA LYS A 868 -4.76 -8.50 19.91
C LYS A 868 -3.24 -8.25 19.97
N PRO A 869 -2.72 -7.14 19.42
CA PRO A 869 -1.34 -6.73 19.66
C PRO A 869 -1.05 -6.56 21.16
N VAL A 870 -0.02 -7.22 21.66
CA VAL A 870 0.51 -7.12 23.03
C VAL A 870 2.04 -7.22 23.01
N GLY A 871 2.71 -6.88 24.11
CA GLY A 871 4.17 -7.04 24.23
C GLY A 871 4.80 -6.13 25.27
N HIS A 872 6.11 -6.24 25.44
CA HIS A 872 6.86 -5.48 26.43
C HIS A 872 8.19 -4.97 25.86
N GLY A 873 8.75 -3.92 26.47
CA GLY A 873 10.06 -3.38 26.10
C GLY A 873 10.04 -1.89 25.86
N GLY A 874 11.08 -1.33 25.26
CA GLY A 874 11.20 0.11 25.10
C GLY A 874 12.59 0.54 24.64
N PRO A 875 12.84 1.85 24.49
CA PRO A 875 14.09 2.31 23.91
C PRO A 875 15.27 2.36 24.88
N TRP A 876 15.03 2.30 26.20
CA TRP A 876 16.09 2.26 27.21
C TRP A 876 15.81 1.22 28.29
N LYS A 877 16.84 0.46 28.68
CA LYS A 877 16.86 -0.44 29.84
C LYS A 877 18.28 -0.44 30.39
N SER A 878 18.48 0.12 31.58
CA SER A 878 19.82 0.37 32.16
C SER A 878 20.81 0.98 31.16
N THR A 879 20.33 1.89 30.30
CA THR A 879 21.04 2.38 29.13
C THR A 879 21.71 3.72 29.44
N ALA A 880 22.99 3.87 29.10
CA ALA A 880 23.68 5.16 29.21
C ALA A 880 23.13 6.15 28.16
N VAL A 881 22.54 7.26 28.62
CA VAL A 881 21.92 8.29 27.78
C VAL A 881 22.64 9.63 27.89
N SER A 882 22.63 10.40 26.81
CA SER A 882 23.19 11.75 26.75
C SER A 882 22.13 12.81 27.05
N ALA A 883 22.51 13.86 27.77
CA ALA A 883 21.64 14.98 28.10
C ALA A 883 20.97 15.57 26.83
N ASN A 884 19.64 15.57 26.84
CA ASN A 884 18.75 16.06 25.78
C ASN A 884 18.88 15.35 24.41
N ALA A 885 19.59 14.23 24.33
CA ALA A 885 19.56 13.37 23.14
C ALA A 885 18.23 12.58 23.10
N PRO A 886 17.51 12.57 21.97
CA PRO A 886 16.33 11.72 21.82
C PRO A 886 16.73 10.24 21.75
N SER A 887 15.88 9.38 22.31
CA SER A 887 15.98 7.94 22.12
C SER A 887 15.66 7.54 20.67
N ASP A 888 16.00 6.30 20.31
CA ASP A 888 15.39 5.61 19.18
C ASP A 888 13.84 5.65 19.33
N PRO A 889 13.05 5.80 18.25
CA PRO A 889 11.60 5.64 18.27
C PRO A 889 11.18 4.21 18.67
N TYR A 890 10.15 4.12 19.52
CA TYR A 890 9.48 2.88 19.90
C TYR A 890 8.03 2.90 19.44
N LEU A 891 7.56 1.79 18.85
CA LEU A 891 6.22 1.71 18.25
C LEU A 891 5.12 1.85 19.32
N MET A 892 4.10 2.67 19.06
CA MET A 892 3.03 2.96 20.05
C MET A 892 1.60 2.68 19.55
N THR A 893 1.37 2.61 18.23
CA THR A 893 0.03 2.38 17.65
C THR A 893 -0.41 0.92 17.75
N GLY A 894 -1.72 0.69 17.80
CA GLY A 894 -2.35 -0.64 17.72
C GLY A 894 -2.47 -1.43 19.03
N TYR A 895 -1.89 -0.95 20.14
CA TYR A 895 -2.02 -1.55 21.47
C TYR A 895 -3.14 -0.87 22.27
N ASP A 896 -3.94 -1.60 23.05
CA ASP A 896 -5.09 -1.05 23.79
C ASP A 896 -4.63 -0.27 25.03
N ARG A 897 -3.89 -0.91 25.94
CA ARG A 897 -3.39 -0.33 27.20
C ARG A 897 -1.87 -0.21 27.22
N LYS A 898 -1.36 0.82 27.91
CA LYS A 898 0.05 1.22 27.87
C LYS A 898 0.51 1.74 29.24
N THR A 899 1.35 0.97 29.93
CA THR A 899 1.99 1.38 31.18
C THR A 899 3.48 1.60 30.92
N LEU A 900 4.01 2.77 31.29
CA LEU A 900 5.43 3.13 31.17
C LEU A 900 6.10 3.07 32.54
N THR A 901 7.20 2.34 32.65
CA THR A 901 8.12 2.38 33.79
C THR A 901 9.34 3.22 33.42
N LEU A 902 9.65 4.23 34.25
CA LEU A 902 10.81 5.11 34.13
C LEU A 902 11.73 4.96 35.36
N GLU A 903 13.04 4.95 35.16
CA GLU A 903 14.04 4.93 36.23
C GLU A 903 15.35 5.60 35.74
N ALA A 904 16.13 6.18 36.65
CA ALA A 904 17.47 6.72 36.34
C ALA A 904 18.40 6.70 37.56
N ASP A 905 19.71 6.59 37.32
CA ASP A 905 20.78 6.66 38.35
C ASP A 905 21.08 8.10 38.84
N ALA A 906 20.31 9.09 38.39
CA ALA A 906 20.46 10.50 38.72
C ALA A 906 19.11 11.24 38.71
N ASP A 907 19.01 12.29 39.53
CA ASP A 907 17.91 13.25 39.46
C ASP A 907 17.87 13.91 38.08
N THR A 908 16.80 13.67 37.31
CA THR A 908 16.64 14.16 35.94
C THR A 908 15.17 14.31 35.56
N GLN A 909 14.87 15.24 34.67
CA GLN A 909 13.58 15.28 33.98
C GLN A 909 13.60 14.39 32.74
N VAL A 910 12.66 13.45 32.64
CA VAL A 910 12.41 12.69 31.40
C VAL A 910 11.25 13.35 30.65
N THR A 911 11.50 13.75 29.42
CA THR A 911 10.49 14.27 28.48
C THR A 911 10.05 13.16 27.56
N ILE A 912 8.73 12.90 27.52
CA ILE A 912 8.05 11.99 26.61
C ILE A 912 7.64 12.77 25.37
N GLU A 913 8.05 12.30 24.19
CA GLU A 913 7.60 12.82 22.90
C GLU A 913 6.87 11.76 22.08
N VAL A 914 5.88 12.20 21.30
CA VAL A 914 5.08 11.35 20.41
C VAL A 914 5.05 11.87 18.97
N ASP A 915 5.03 10.96 18.01
CA ASP A 915 4.66 11.19 16.61
C ASP A 915 3.20 10.77 16.42
N VAL A 916 2.36 11.68 15.94
CA VAL A 916 0.89 11.51 15.92
C VAL A 916 0.30 11.39 14.52
N ASP A 917 1.07 11.64 13.46
CA ASP A 917 0.58 11.62 12.06
C ASP A 917 1.67 11.36 10.99
N HIS A 918 2.90 11.03 11.41
CA HIS A 918 4.11 10.80 10.61
C HIS A 918 4.66 12.01 9.83
N GLN A 919 4.02 13.17 9.92
CA GLN A 919 4.32 14.34 9.09
C GLN A 919 4.69 15.55 9.97
N SER A 920 3.90 15.84 11.01
CA SER A 920 4.06 16.99 11.91
C SER A 920 5.23 16.86 12.89
N GLY A 921 5.90 15.70 12.89
CA GLY A 921 7.08 15.45 13.69
C GLY A 921 6.76 15.14 15.15
N TRP A 922 7.67 15.52 16.04
CA TRP A 922 7.65 15.09 17.44
C TRP A 922 7.04 16.16 18.36
N HIS A 923 6.02 15.77 19.11
CA HIS A 923 5.34 16.62 20.07
C HIS A 923 5.66 16.20 21.49
N ILE A 924 5.99 17.17 22.36
CA ILE A 924 6.12 16.91 23.79
C ILE A 924 4.74 16.59 24.37
N TYR A 925 4.56 15.36 24.82
CA TYR A 925 3.34 14.91 25.50
C TYR A 925 3.37 15.28 26.98
N LYS A 926 4.49 15.01 27.66
CA LYS A 926 4.66 15.22 29.10
C LYS A 926 6.14 15.26 29.48
N THR A 927 6.46 15.98 30.55
CA THR A 927 7.75 15.89 31.25
C THR A 927 7.51 15.41 32.67
N ILE A 928 8.38 14.53 33.17
CA ILE A 928 8.29 13.89 34.49
C ILE A 928 9.63 14.07 35.20
N ASP A 929 9.62 14.65 36.39
CA ASP A 929 10.77 14.65 37.30
C ASP A 929 10.99 13.24 37.89
N LEU A 930 12.17 12.68 37.70
CA LEU A 930 12.62 11.45 38.34
C LEU A 930 13.62 11.76 39.46
N LYS A 931 13.72 10.83 40.41
CA LYS A 931 14.76 10.81 41.45
C LYS A 931 15.69 9.64 41.23
N ALA A 932 16.95 9.83 41.61
CA ALA A 932 17.96 8.77 41.54
C ALA A 932 17.46 7.49 42.25
N ASP A 933 17.63 6.36 41.57
CA ASP A 933 17.31 4.99 42.04
C ASP A 933 15.84 4.82 42.53
N GLN A 934 14.91 5.58 41.95
CA GLN A 934 13.48 5.52 42.28
C GLN A 934 12.64 5.32 40.99
N PRO A 935 12.20 4.08 40.71
CA PRO A 935 11.34 3.81 39.56
C PRO A 935 9.95 4.43 39.73
N LEU A 936 9.41 4.95 38.63
CA LEU A 936 8.11 5.58 38.53
C LEU A 936 7.29 4.92 37.42
N GLU A 937 6.06 4.52 37.75
CA GLU A 937 5.09 4.04 36.76
C GLU A 937 4.14 5.16 36.31
N PHE A 938 3.84 5.19 35.02
CA PHE A 938 2.88 6.11 34.41
C PHE A 938 2.00 5.35 33.40
N GLU A 939 0.71 5.23 33.71
CA GLU A 939 -0.29 4.69 32.79
C GLU A 939 -0.78 5.80 31.84
N PHE A 940 -0.76 5.54 30.53
CA PHE A 940 -1.40 6.42 29.56
C PHE A 940 -2.92 6.24 29.63
N PRO A 941 -3.74 7.30 29.40
CA PRO A 941 -5.19 7.17 29.40
C PRO A 941 -5.69 6.09 28.44
N GLU A 942 -6.74 5.36 28.82
CA GLU A 942 -7.33 4.35 27.94
C GLU A 942 -7.81 4.99 26.62
N GLY A 943 -7.54 4.31 25.50
CA GLY A 943 -7.76 4.87 24.16
C GLY A 943 -6.72 5.91 23.70
N PHE A 944 -5.72 6.30 24.52
CA PHE A 944 -4.62 7.13 24.04
C PHE A 944 -3.80 6.37 22.99
N SER A 945 -3.58 7.01 21.83
CA SER A 945 -2.83 6.45 20.72
C SER A 945 -1.92 7.53 20.11
N ALA A 946 -0.85 7.06 19.49
CA ALA A 946 0.12 7.79 18.69
C ALA A 946 0.85 6.74 17.85
N HIS A 947 1.54 7.13 16.78
CA HIS A 947 2.29 6.16 15.96
C HIS A 947 3.56 5.68 16.65
N TRP A 948 4.38 6.62 17.14
CA TRP A 948 5.65 6.34 17.83
C TRP A 948 5.80 7.17 19.10
N VAL A 949 6.56 6.64 20.07
CA VAL A 949 7.02 7.35 21.27
C VAL A 949 8.55 7.38 21.33
N ARG A 950 9.13 8.43 21.91
CA ARG A 950 10.55 8.51 22.26
C ARG A 950 10.77 9.36 23.50
N PHE A 951 11.97 9.29 24.08
CA PHE A 951 12.29 9.95 25.34
C PHE A 951 13.54 10.83 25.26
N ARG A 952 13.63 11.84 26.13
CA ARG A 952 14.86 12.60 26.42
C ARG A 952 15.07 12.70 27.93
N SER A 953 16.27 12.40 28.42
CA SER A 953 16.69 12.76 29.78
C SER A 953 17.31 14.16 29.77
N SER A 954 17.02 14.99 30.76
CA SER A 954 17.62 16.33 30.90
C SER A 954 19.12 16.30 31.20
N GLN A 955 19.60 15.21 31.82
CA GLN A 955 20.98 14.96 32.21
C GLN A 955 21.57 13.77 31.43
N ALA A 956 22.89 13.62 31.48
CA ALA A 956 23.54 12.37 31.11
C ALA A 956 23.51 11.44 32.32
N CYS A 957 22.97 10.24 32.15
CA CYS A 957 22.67 9.28 33.22
C CYS A 957 22.55 7.86 32.65
N THR A 958 22.50 6.85 33.51
CA THR A 958 21.93 5.54 33.15
C THR A 958 20.43 5.59 33.35
N ALA A 959 19.64 5.20 32.34
CA ALA A 959 18.19 5.32 32.37
C ALA A 959 17.46 4.06 31.85
N THR A 960 16.23 3.89 32.33
CA THR A 960 15.26 2.89 31.87
C THR A 960 13.98 3.61 31.45
N ALA A 961 13.46 3.23 30.29
CA ALA A 961 12.16 3.60 29.77
C ALA A 961 11.59 2.37 29.05
N GLN A 962 10.70 1.66 29.73
CA GLN A 962 10.10 0.41 29.27
C GLN A 962 8.57 0.55 29.34
N LEU A 963 7.89 0.07 28.31
CA LEU A 963 6.44 0.04 28.22
C LEU A 963 5.95 -1.41 28.22
N GLU A 964 4.82 -1.60 28.88
CA GLU A 964 4.01 -2.81 28.91
C GLU A 964 2.74 -2.56 28.11
N TYR A 965 2.45 -3.40 27.12
CA TYR A 965 1.30 -3.32 26.23
C TYR A 965 0.36 -4.52 26.40
N ARG A 966 -0.93 -4.24 26.63
CA ARG A 966 -1.98 -5.19 27.01
C ARG A 966 -3.32 -4.84 26.34
#